data_AF-K9RBJ0-F1
#
_entry.id   AF-K9RBJ0-F1
#
_cell.length_a   1.000
_cell.length_b   1.000
_cell.length_c   1.000
_cell.angle_alpha   90.00
_cell.angle_beta   90.00
_cell.angle_gamma   90.00
#
_symmetry.space_group_name_H-M   'P 1'
#
loop_
_entity.id
_entity.type
_entity.pdbx_description
1 polymer ?
#
loop_
_entity_poly.entity_id
_entity_poly.type
_entity_poly.pdbx_seq_one_letter_code
_entity_poly.pdbx_strand_id
1 'polypeptide(L)'
;MKWIEVLSGFVSILITLGVVLPAASQVNSDETTNTTVSTSNNSFNILNGIQKGNNLFHSFKEFSIPKGSSAVFNNSTEVVNIINRVTGGNISNINGLIKANGNANLFLINPAGIVFGENSRLDIGGSFFGSTAESILFKDGFEFSAVNPQEKPLLTVSVPVGLQMGTNPGAIEVNGNGHSLTTTNPYLVPYFPTAPIMGLQVKPGNTLALIGGSINLNGGILEAPGGNIELGSVNSKSLINVNPQDRKFSFDYSNTSNFGDIQLSSKSLVNVSGNSTSSIQFQAKNISFNNGSFIWSRNLGIQPGGDITIQATELLELSGTTPDELIPSGIISETMGLGTSSNINVSTSGLIVQNGAAINSRTYTPAPGGSLTINATDFIQMKGSSPKTGLNNFLATATFFPTQQEKPIQTAKAGNITISTPSISMTDGSYISSTSNGDSSGGNIRINTNKLELTGFTFNSYFYFIPTAISGIAYLRGDSSNITVQTDTLNLKDGAFISTSNVGSGNASDLEINASESINVEGFAQILDNENGVYFSNISSTVGSSSALIQQNPNFPTTGDAGNVTIRTSLLKIGNQANVSVANYGDIGIAGRLKISADSIQLNRGNIFASAFSGEGGNIDINLNKSFVARNNSLLNTESLGTGNGGNLTISSPVLAGFENSDIIANAVKGNGGNIDITTQGIFGLKFREQLTSKSDITASSEYGVNGRVNINNVGIDPGSGLVELSAQLSEPSQQITSGCSSNGDSNFVVTGRGGIPRNPTHHLNSNPIWFDIGDLSASGARNNNAEVTTISNQPAIVEATSFIRNQDGEIELVATQPQSLNTNKVYSCSI
;
A
#
# COMPACT_ATOMS: atom_id res chain seq x y z
N MET A 1 -0.19 -29.83 78.12
CA MET A 1 -0.66 -28.95 79.21
C MET A 1 -1.87 -28.18 78.70
N LYS A 2 -3.02 -28.34 79.38
CA LYS A 2 -4.34 -27.68 79.25
C LYS A 2 -5.15 -27.99 77.95
N TRP A 3 -6.16 -28.87 77.86
CA TRP A 3 -7.45 -29.09 78.60
C TRP A 3 -8.43 -27.89 78.41
N ILE A 4 -9.72 -27.95 77.98
CA ILE A 4 -10.71 -29.00 77.59
C ILE A 4 -11.94 -28.33 76.86
N GLU A 5 -12.72 -29.12 76.07
CA GLU A 5 -14.22 -29.23 76.02
C GLU A 5 -15.11 -28.06 75.50
N VAL A 6 -16.27 -28.19 74.83
CA VAL A 6 -17.39 -29.18 74.84
C VAL A 6 -18.18 -29.20 73.49
N LEU A 7 -18.67 -30.41 73.15
CA LEU A 7 -19.82 -30.88 72.35
C LEU A 7 -20.90 -29.89 71.82
N SER A 8 -21.43 -30.19 70.62
CA SER A 8 -22.68 -30.96 70.45
C SER A 8 -23.09 -31.12 68.97
N GLY A 9 -23.69 -32.26 68.60
CA GLY A 9 -24.44 -32.41 67.34
C GLY A 9 -24.34 -33.78 66.65
N PHE A 10 -25.08 -34.76 67.16
CA PHE A 10 -25.30 -36.08 66.57
C PHE A 10 -26.11 -36.02 65.24
N VAL A 11 -25.70 -36.85 64.27
CA VAL A 11 -26.49 -37.73 63.38
C VAL A 11 -27.68 -37.12 62.62
N SER A 12 -27.58 -37.08 61.28
CA SER A 12 -28.49 -37.81 60.37
C SER A 12 -27.98 -37.76 58.94
N ILE A 13 -27.59 -38.92 58.41
CA ILE A 13 -27.48 -39.19 56.98
C ILE A 13 -28.91 -39.13 56.43
N LEU A 14 -29.22 -38.07 55.68
CA LEU A 14 -30.42 -38.03 54.84
C LEU A 14 -29.98 -37.86 53.38
N ILE A 15 -30.32 -38.88 52.61
CA ILE A 15 -30.32 -38.91 51.15
C ILE A 15 -31.18 -37.73 50.68
N THR A 16 -30.57 -36.64 50.25
CA THR A 16 -31.23 -35.69 49.34
C THR A 16 -30.88 -36.09 47.93
N LEU A 17 -31.82 -36.78 47.29
CA LEU A 17 -32.02 -36.67 45.84
C LEU A 17 -31.96 -35.18 45.51
N GLY A 18 -30.84 -34.74 44.93
CA GLY A 18 -30.83 -33.53 44.14
C GLY A 18 -31.76 -33.78 42.96
N VAL A 19 -33.02 -33.38 43.11
CA VAL A 19 -33.94 -33.18 42.01
C VAL A 19 -33.18 -32.35 40.99
N VAL A 20 -32.83 -32.97 39.86
CA VAL A 20 -32.46 -32.24 38.65
C VAL A 20 -33.69 -31.41 38.34
N LEU A 21 -33.67 -30.14 38.75
CA LEU A 21 -34.65 -29.18 38.28
C LEU A 21 -34.66 -29.29 36.76
N PRO A 22 -35.83 -29.38 36.11
CA PRO A 22 -35.89 -29.36 34.66
C PRO A 22 -35.13 -28.12 34.21
N ALA A 23 -34.16 -28.28 33.31
CA ALA A 23 -33.53 -27.15 32.66
C ALA A 23 -34.64 -26.22 32.18
N ALA A 24 -34.58 -24.93 32.54
CA ALA A 24 -35.52 -23.92 32.06
C ALA A 24 -35.69 -24.13 30.55
N SER A 25 -36.94 -24.31 30.11
CA SER A 25 -37.24 -24.76 28.75
C SER A 25 -36.56 -23.86 27.72
N GLN A 26 -35.81 -24.41 26.77
CA GLN A 26 -34.81 -23.67 25.98
C GLN A 26 -35.35 -23.13 24.64
N VAL A 27 -36.43 -23.73 24.14
CA VAL A 27 -37.16 -23.26 22.96
C VAL A 27 -38.65 -23.18 23.34
N ASN A 28 -39.18 -21.98 23.52
CA ASN A 28 -40.56 -21.76 23.96
C ASN A 28 -41.27 -20.78 23.04
N SER A 29 -42.51 -21.10 22.68
CA SER A 29 -43.43 -20.15 22.04
C SER A 29 -43.71 -18.96 22.98
N ASP A 30 -43.94 -17.78 22.40
CA ASP A 30 -44.53 -16.64 23.12
C ASP A 30 -46.05 -16.53 22.92
N GLU A 31 -46.64 -17.56 22.29
CA GLU A 31 -48.08 -17.69 22.02
C GLU A 31 -48.65 -16.72 20.96
N THR A 32 -47.84 -15.84 20.37
CA THR A 32 -48.32 -14.82 19.42
C THR A 32 -48.57 -15.33 17.99
N THR A 33 -47.97 -16.45 17.60
CA THR A 33 -48.09 -17.01 16.23
C THR A 33 -48.59 -18.45 16.17
N ASN A 34 -49.36 -18.94 17.16
CA ASN A 34 -49.80 -20.33 17.24
C ASN A 34 -48.65 -21.36 17.14
N THR A 35 -47.42 -20.94 17.43
CA THR A 35 -46.25 -21.82 17.40
C THR A 35 -46.35 -22.80 18.55
N THR A 36 -46.17 -24.08 18.25
CA THR A 36 -46.14 -25.15 19.26
C THR A 36 -44.80 -25.86 19.20
N VAL A 37 -44.18 -26.05 20.36
CA VAL A 37 -42.89 -26.74 20.48
C VAL A 37 -43.12 -28.04 21.24
N SER A 38 -42.82 -29.18 20.61
CA SER A 38 -42.83 -30.48 21.28
C SER A 38 -41.41 -31.03 21.38
N THR A 39 -41.01 -31.43 22.58
CA THR A 39 -39.65 -31.93 22.82
C THR A 39 -39.64 -33.45 22.84
N SER A 40 -38.87 -34.08 21.95
CA SER A 40 -38.69 -35.54 21.89
C SER A 40 -37.26 -35.88 21.51
N ASN A 41 -36.62 -36.85 22.18
CA ASN A 41 -35.26 -37.32 21.85
C ASN A 41 -34.23 -36.19 21.70
N ASN A 42 -34.23 -35.23 22.62
CA ASN A 42 -33.36 -34.04 22.58
C ASN A 42 -33.56 -33.16 21.33
N SER A 43 -34.76 -33.23 20.72
CA SER A 43 -35.15 -32.43 19.56
C SER A 43 -36.41 -31.62 19.88
N PHE A 44 -36.34 -30.31 19.63
CA PHE A 44 -37.44 -29.37 19.69
C PHE A 44 -38.15 -29.36 18.33
N ASN A 45 -39.23 -30.13 18.21
CA ASN A 45 -40.06 -30.11 17.01
C ASN A 45 -40.95 -28.88 17.04
N ILE A 46 -40.75 -27.99 16.07
CA ILE A 46 -41.48 -26.74 15.91
C ILE A 46 -42.59 -27.01 14.88
N LEU A 47 -43.82 -26.96 15.36
CA LEU A 47 -45.03 -27.27 14.61
C LEU A 47 -45.93 -26.03 14.52
N ASN A 48 -46.89 -26.08 13.59
CA ASN A 48 -47.88 -25.03 13.34
C ASN A 48 -47.21 -23.70 12.93
N GLY A 49 -47.52 -22.59 13.59
CA GLY A 49 -47.19 -21.24 13.12
C GLY A 49 -48.36 -20.57 12.39
N ILE A 50 -48.15 -19.32 11.95
CA ILE A 50 -49.10 -18.62 11.06
C ILE A 50 -48.53 -18.67 9.64
N GLN A 51 -49.19 -19.39 8.73
CA GLN A 51 -48.81 -19.38 7.30
C GLN A 51 -49.63 -18.34 6.55
N LYS A 52 -48.95 -17.47 5.78
CA LYS A 52 -49.55 -16.50 4.85
C LYS A 52 -48.82 -16.55 3.52
N GLY A 53 -49.52 -17.06 2.50
CA GLY A 53 -48.89 -17.41 1.22
C GLY A 53 -47.73 -18.39 1.44
N ASN A 54 -46.55 -18.03 0.95
CA ASN A 54 -45.35 -18.84 1.04
C ASN A 54 -44.48 -18.51 2.27
N ASN A 55 -44.97 -17.70 3.20
CA ASN A 55 -44.28 -17.33 4.44
C ASN A 55 -44.90 -18.04 5.64
N LEU A 56 -44.06 -18.60 6.52
CA LEU A 56 -44.45 -19.24 7.77
C LEU A 56 -43.84 -18.48 8.96
N PHE A 57 -44.69 -17.92 9.82
CA PHE A 57 -44.28 -17.08 10.94
C PHE A 57 -44.27 -17.86 12.25
N HIS A 58 -43.13 -17.82 12.94
CA HIS A 58 -42.93 -18.35 14.28
C HIS A 58 -42.44 -17.28 15.26
N SER A 59 -42.85 -17.41 16.51
CA SER A 59 -42.50 -16.46 17.56
C SER A 59 -42.20 -17.20 18.83
N PHE A 60 -41.07 -16.85 19.44
CA PHE A 60 -40.51 -17.54 20.58
C PHE A 60 -40.26 -16.57 21.71
N LYS A 61 -40.57 -16.97 22.94
CA LYS A 61 -40.09 -16.28 24.13
C LYS A 61 -38.60 -16.52 24.30
N GLU A 62 -38.15 -17.75 24.08
CA GLU A 62 -36.74 -18.15 24.16
C GLU A 62 -36.42 -19.10 23.01
N PHE A 63 -35.23 -18.97 22.43
CA PHE A 63 -34.74 -19.83 21.35
C PHE A 63 -33.25 -20.11 21.53
N SER A 64 -32.94 -21.18 22.27
CA SER A 64 -31.58 -21.69 22.51
C SER A 64 -31.56 -23.20 22.27
N ILE A 65 -30.47 -23.68 21.67
CA ILE A 65 -30.34 -25.07 21.21
C ILE A 65 -29.03 -25.63 21.79
N PRO A 66 -29.05 -26.42 22.88
CA PRO A 66 -27.82 -26.97 23.45
C PRO A 66 -27.08 -27.94 22.54
N LYS A 67 -25.86 -28.28 22.97
CA LYS A 67 -25.04 -29.33 22.39
C LYS A 67 -25.80 -30.66 22.30
N GLY A 68 -25.74 -31.28 21.13
CA GLY A 68 -26.39 -32.57 20.86
C GLY A 68 -27.91 -32.50 20.72
N SER A 69 -28.50 -31.31 20.74
CA SER A 69 -29.94 -31.11 20.50
C SER A 69 -30.22 -30.51 19.12
N SER A 70 -31.49 -30.49 18.72
CA SER A 70 -31.91 -29.90 17.44
C SER A 70 -33.21 -29.12 17.55
N ALA A 71 -33.35 -28.04 16.78
CA ALA A 71 -34.63 -27.41 16.49
C ALA A 71 -35.07 -27.81 15.08
N VAL A 72 -36.23 -28.46 14.95
CA VAL A 72 -36.72 -29.04 13.70
C VAL A 72 -38.03 -28.37 13.31
N PHE A 73 -38.00 -27.55 12.26
CA PHE A 73 -39.18 -26.94 11.67
C PHE A 73 -39.90 -27.93 10.77
N ASN A 74 -41.11 -28.34 11.16
CA ASN A 74 -41.95 -29.24 10.37
C ASN A 74 -42.86 -28.46 9.42
N ASN A 75 -42.26 -27.72 8.49
CA ASN A 75 -42.98 -26.93 7.49
C ASN A 75 -43.42 -27.78 6.28
N SER A 76 -44.46 -27.31 5.58
CA SER A 76 -44.83 -27.80 4.24
C SER A 76 -43.75 -27.42 3.21
N THR A 77 -43.64 -28.20 2.12
CA THR A 77 -42.74 -27.91 0.99
C THR A 77 -43.15 -26.68 0.18
N GLU A 78 -44.37 -26.19 0.35
CA GLU A 78 -44.85 -24.94 -0.26
C GLU A 78 -44.28 -23.68 0.44
N VAL A 79 -43.77 -23.82 1.67
CA VAL A 79 -43.16 -22.72 2.41
C VAL A 79 -41.83 -22.35 1.77
N VAL A 80 -41.70 -21.08 1.39
CA VAL A 80 -40.46 -20.50 0.83
C VAL A 80 -39.66 -19.78 1.92
N ASN A 81 -40.32 -19.14 2.89
CA ASN A 81 -39.62 -18.46 4.00
C ASN A 81 -40.21 -18.85 5.35
N ILE A 82 -39.36 -19.27 6.28
CA ILE A 82 -39.68 -19.45 7.70
C ILE A 82 -39.12 -18.24 8.44
N ILE A 83 -39.99 -17.51 9.13
CA ILE A 83 -39.71 -16.19 9.69
C ILE A 83 -39.87 -16.26 11.20
N ASN A 84 -38.76 -16.19 11.92
CA ASN A 84 -38.69 -16.42 13.35
C ASN A 84 -38.28 -15.15 14.07
N ARG A 85 -38.96 -14.84 15.19
CA ARG A 85 -38.56 -13.78 16.12
C ARG A 85 -38.45 -14.30 17.55
N VAL A 86 -37.56 -13.70 18.33
CA VAL A 86 -37.39 -13.96 19.77
C VAL A 86 -37.77 -12.72 20.58
N THR A 87 -38.74 -12.85 21.50
CA THR A 87 -39.39 -11.70 22.18
C THR A 87 -39.07 -11.61 23.68
N GLY A 88 -38.48 -12.64 24.29
CA GLY A 88 -38.25 -12.71 25.73
C GLY A 88 -37.04 -11.94 26.27
N GLY A 89 -36.25 -11.29 25.40
CA GLY A 89 -35.12 -10.45 25.79
C GLY A 89 -33.83 -11.20 26.16
N ASN A 90 -33.80 -12.53 26.05
CA ASN A 90 -32.63 -13.36 26.32
C ASN A 90 -31.83 -13.65 25.04
N ILE A 91 -30.50 -13.75 25.16
CA ILE A 91 -29.60 -14.15 24.08
C ILE A 91 -29.92 -15.58 23.59
N SER A 92 -29.93 -15.77 22.27
CA SER A 92 -30.06 -17.09 21.64
C SER A 92 -28.74 -17.84 21.65
N ASN A 93 -28.60 -18.88 22.49
CA ASN A 93 -27.42 -19.74 22.53
C ASN A 93 -27.64 -20.99 21.66
N ILE A 94 -27.08 -21.00 20.46
CA ILE A 94 -27.25 -22.05 19.45
C ILE A 94 -25.96 -22.87 19.38
N ASN A 95 -25.93 -24.02 20.04
CA ASN A 95 -24.82 -24.98 20.02
C ASN A 95 -25.29 -26.36 19.51
N GLY A 96 -26.36 -26.41 18.72
CA GLY A 96 -26.90 -27.64 18.14
C GLY A 96 -27.38 -27.43 16.70
N LEU A 97 -28.26 -28.31 16.23
CA LEU A 97 -28.73 -28.31 14.82
C LEU A 97 -30.00 -27.48 14.65
N ILE A 98 -30.04 -26.57 13.67
CA ILE A 98 -31.28 -26.01 13.14
C ILE A 98 -31.62 -26.74 11.85
N LYS A 99 -32.82 -27.30 11.74
CA LYS A 99 -33.28 -28.07 10.58
C LYS A 99 -34.63 -27.58 10.10
N ALA A 100 -34.80 -27.49 8.78
CA ALA A 100 -36.08 -27.19 8.14
C ALA A 100 -36.36 -28.14 6.97
N ASN A 101 -37.65 -28.38 6.68
CA ASN A 101 -38.06 -29.25 5.58
C ASN A 101 -38.04 -28.49 4.23
N GLY A 102 -37.82 -29.25 3.14
CA GLY A 102 -37.90 -28.71 1.78
C GLY A 102 -36.77 -27.74 1.44
N ASN A 103 -37.11 -26.66 0.73
CA ASN A 103 -36.17 -25.65 0.21
C ASN A 103 -36.36 -24.26 0.85
N ALA A 104 -37.01 -24.20 2.02
CA ALA A 104 -37.33 -22.93 2.66
C ALA A 104 -36.07 -22.18 3.12
N ASN A 105 -36.10 -20.86 2.97
CA ASN A 105 -35.19 -19.94 3.66
C ASN A 105 -35.61 -19.83 5.14
N LEU A 106 -34.66 -19.51 6.02
CA LEU A 106 -34.93 -19.32 7.44
C LEU A 106 -34.35 -17.99 7.94
N PHE A 107 -35.24 -17.14 8.47
CA PHE A 107 -34.90 -15.88 9.12
C PHE A 107 -35.04 -16.04 10.62
N LEU A 108 -34.05 -15.64 11.39
CA LEU A 108 -34.07 -15.62 12.85
C LEU A 108 -33.63 -14.24 13.34
N ILE A 109 -34.57 -13.49 13.95
CA ILE A 109 -34.27 -12.22 14.61
C ILE A 109 -34.30 -12.37 16.14
N ASN A 110 -33.27 -11.86 16.81
CA ASN A 110 -33.22 -11.70 18.26
C ASN A 110 -32.45 -10.42 18.62
N PRO A 111 -33.14 -9.33 19.01
CA PRO A 111 -32.49 -8.07 19.38
C PRO A 111 -31.47 -8.18 20.50
N ALA A 112 -31.61 -9.17 21.40
CA ALA A 112 -30.70 -9.36 22.53
C ALA A 112 -29.33 -9.92 22.12
N GLY A 113 -29.22 -10.57 20.96
CA GLY A 113 -27.99 -11.20 20.49
C GLY A 113 -28.13 -12.69 20.15
N ILE A 114 -27.17 -13.21 19.39
CA ILE A 114 -27.12 -14.60 18.95
C ILE A 114 -25.70 -15.15 19.10
N VAL A 115 -25.55 -16.28 19.81
CA VAL A 115 -24.27 -16.97 19.98
C VAL A 115 -24.36 -18.34 19.33
N PHE A 116 -23.61 -18.53 18.25
CA PHE A 116 -23.40 -19.82 17.62
C PHE A 116 -22.16 -20.51 18.22
N GLY A 117 -22.37 -21.61 18.93
CA GLY A 117 -21.31 -22.42 19.52
C GLY A 117 -20.61 -23.34 18.52
N GLU A 118 -19.53 -24.01 18.94
CA GLU A 118 -18.68 -24.89 18.12
C GLU A 118 -19.45 -26.02 17.40
N ASN A 119 -20.58 -26.48 17.96
CA ASN A 119 -21.39 -27.58 17.45
C ASN A 119 -22.62 -27.08 16.68
N SER A 120 -22.75 -25.76 16.48
CA SER A 120 -23.85 -25.17 15.72
C SER A 120 -23.82 -25.65 14.27
N ARG A 121 -24.95 -26.14 13.76
CA ARG A 121 -25.09 -26.64 12.38
C ARG A 121 -26.42 -26.23 11.81
N LEU A 122 -26.48 -26.13 10.48
CA LEU A 122 -27.69 -25.85 9.72
C LEU A 122 -27.96 -27.02 8.76
N ASP A 123 -29.20 -27.51 8.74
CA ASP A 123 -29.76 -28.40 7.72
C ASP A 123 -31.01 -27.73 7.14
N ILE A 124 -30.77 -26.68 6.35
CA ILE A 124 -31.79 -25.81 5.77
C ILE A 124 -31.70 -25.94 4.25
N GLY A 125 -32.84 -26.04 3.58
CA GLY A 125 -32.88 -26.20 2.13
C GLY A 125 -32.53 -24.94 1.34
N GLY A 126 -32.90 -23.77 1.87
CA GLY A 126 -32.64 -22.45 1.29
C GLY A 126 -31.52 -21.69 2.00
N SER A 127 -31.67 -20.37 2.01
CA SER A 127 -30.77 -19.40 2.66
C SER A 127 -31.03 -19.27 4.16
N PHE A 128 -30.02 -18.83 4.91
CA PHE A 128 -30.12 -18.56 6.35
C PHE A 128 -29.79 -17.10 6.67
N PHE A 129 -30.61 -16.48 7.53
CA PHE A 129 -30.44 -15.11 7.98
C PHE A 129 -30.51 -15.08 9.51
N GLY A 130 -29.39 -14.80 10.15
CA GLY A 130 -29.33 -14.51 11.59
C GLY A 130 -29.21 -13.00 11.79
N SER A 131 -30.09 -12.40 12.57
CA SER A 131 -30.04 -10.95 12.78
C SER A 131 -30.43 -10.52 14.19
N THR A 132 -29.91 -9.37 14.62
CA THR A 132 -30.32 -8.71 15.88
C THR A 132 -31.20 -7.48 15.62
N ALA A 133 -31.83 -7.43 14.45
CA ALA A 133 -32.88 -6.47 14.12
C ALA A 133 -34.07 -6.59 15.07
N GLU A 134 -34.75 -5.47 15.31
CA GLU A 134 -36.00 -5.40 16.08
C GLU A 134 -37.20 -5.93 15.30
N SER A 135 -37.17 -5.85 13.96
CA SER A 135 -38.25 -6.37 13.13
C SER A 135 -37.82 -6.65 11.68
N ILE A 136 -38.66 -7.42 10.98
CA ILE A 136 -38.59 -7.65 9.54
C ILE A 136 -39.75 -6.90 8.87
N LEU A 137 -39.42 -6.09 7.86
CA LEU A 137 -40.37 -5.31 7.08
C LEU A 137 -40.72 -6.03 5.77
N PHE A 138 -41.98 -5.94 5.36
CA PHE A 138 -42.52 -6.54 4.14
C PHE A 138 -43.02 -5.47 3.16
N LYS A 139 -43.15 -5.83 1.88
CA LYS A 139 -43.48 -4.89 0.78
C LYS A 139 -44.85 -4.22 0.96
N ASP A 140 -45.78 -4.90 1.62
CA ASP A 140 -47.12 -4.40 1.95
C ASP A 140 -47.14 -3.45 3.17
N GLY A 141 -45.97 -3.20 3.78
CA GLY A 141 -45.82 -2.37 4.96
C GLY A 141 -46.04 -3.12 6.27
N PHE A 142 -46.33 -4.43 6.24
CA PHE A 142 -46.42 -5.24 7.45
C PHE A 142 -45.05 -5.33 8.14
N GLU A 143 -45.05 -5.25 9.48
CA GLU A 143 -43.85 -5.31 10.31
C GLU A 143 -43.94 -6.48 11.30
N PHE A 144 -43.06 -7.47 11.15
CA PHE A 144 -42.99 -8.59 12.08
C PHE A 144 -41.94 -8.30 13.17
N SER A 145 -42.40 -7.71 14.29
CA SER A 145 -41.54 -7.14 15.33
C SER A 145 -41.29 -8.06 16.53
N ALA A 146 -40.03 -8.17 16.96
CA ALA A 146 -39.59 -8.84 18.18
C ALA A 146 -39.82 -8.00 19.45
N VAL A 147 -39.84 -6.66 19.32
CA VAL A 147 -40.03 -5.74 20.45
C VAL A 147 -41.49 -5.33 20.65
N ASN A 148 -42.31 -5.35 19.59
CA ASN A 148 -43.74 -5.04 19.63
C ASN A 148 -44.58 -6.20 19.04
N PRO A 149 -44.69 -7.36 19.71
CA PRO A 149 -45.13 -8.60 19.07
C PRO A 149 -46.65 -8.76 18.80
N GLN A 150 -47.44 -7.69 18.93
CA GLN A 150 -48.91 -7.78 18.98
C GLN A 150 -49.60 -7.89 17.60
N GLU A 151 -48.90 -7.60 16.49
CA GLU A 151 -49.53 -7.64 15.17
C GLU A 151 -49.54 -9.04 14.55
N LYS A 152 -50.74 -9.55 14.25
CA LYS A 152 -50.91 -10.80 13.51
C LYS A 152 -50.68 -10.56 12.02
N PRO A 153 -49.95 -11.45 11.31
CA PRO A 153 -49.75 -11.34 9.86
C PRO A 153 -51.06 -11.18 9.08
N LEU A 154 -51.10 -10.21 8.15
CA LEU A 154 -52.24 -9.92 7.29
C LEU A 154 -52.54 -11.07 6.30
N LEU A 155 -53.68 -11.02 5.60
CA LEU A 155 -54.12 -12.09 4.68
C LEU A 155 -53.13 -12.36 3.53
N THR A 156 -52.35 -11.36 3.11
CA THR A 156 -51.40 -11.46 1.99
C THR A 156 -50.06 -10.80 2.34
N VAL A 157 -49.14 -11.54 2.96
CA VAL A 157 -47.78 -11.03 3.23
C VAL A 157 -46.84 -11.44 2.10
N SER A 158 -46.08 -10.48 1.57
CA SER A 158 -45.14 -10.66 0.44
C SER A 158 -43.76 -11.17 0.88
N VAL A 159 -42.73 -11.04 0.03
CA VAL A 159 -41.33 -11.27 0.43
C VAL A 159 -40.84 -10.22 1.43
N PRO A 160 -39.92 -10.56 2.36
CA PRO A 160 -39.20 -9.59 3.18
C PRO A 160 -38.45 -8.58 2.31
N VAL A 161 -38.50 -7.30 2.70
CA VAL A 161 -37.83 -6.19 1.99
C VAL A 161 -36.90 -5.39 2.88
N GLY A 162 -36.93 -5.58 4.21
CA GLY A 162 -36.06 -4.84 5.11
C GLY A 162 -35.86 -5.47 6.49
N LEU A 163 -34.73 -5.15 7.11
CA LEU A 163 -34.45 -5.40 8.53
C LEU A 163 -34.41 -4.05 9.26
N GLN A 164 -35.31 -3.85 10.22
CA GLN A 164 -35.31 -2.65 11.04
C GLN A 164 -34.39 -2.87 12.24
N MET A 165 -33.22 -2.24 12.20
CA MET A 165 -32.27 -2.26 13.30
C MET A 165 -32.78 -1.38 14.46
N GLY A 166 -32.51 -1.84 15.67
CA GLY A 166 -32.76 -1.09 16.90
C GLY A 166 -31.69 -0.05 17.19
N THR A 167 -31.81 0.63 18.32
CA THR A 167 -30.81 1.63 18.76
C THR A 167 -29.52 1.00 19.28
N ASN A 168 -29.60 -0.20 19.86
CA ASN A 168 -28.44 -0.95 20.35
C ASN A 168 -28.63 -2.45 20.03
N PRO A 169 -28.45 -2.85 18.76
CA PRO A 169 -28.59 -4.25 18.36
C PRO A 169 -27.58 -5.13 19.09
N GLY A 170 -28.02 -6.29 19.60
CA GLY A 170 -27.14 -7.25 20.26
C GLY A 170 -26.04 -7.79 19.34
N ALA A 171 -24.99 -8.36 19.94
CA ALA A 171 -23.88 -8.96 19.21
C ALA A 171 -24.26 -10.30 18.57
N ILE A 172 -23.54 -10.67 17.50
CA ILE A 172 -23.57 -12.01 16.91
C ILE A 172 -22.19 -12.64 17.08
N GLU A 173 -22.12 -13.79 17.74
CA GLU A 173 -20.88 -14.54 17.94
C GLU A 173 -20.92 -15.87 17.19
N VAL A 174 -19.82 -16.24 16.55
CA VAL A 174 -19.64 -17.54 15.89
C VAL A 174 -18.34 -18.15 16.39
N ASN A 175 -18.47 -19.16 17.24
CA ASN A 175 -17.36 -19.82 17.91
C ASN A 175 -17.07 -21.18 17.25
N GLY A 176 -15.79 -21.51 17.10
CA GLY A 176 -15.36 -22.78 16.52
C GLY A 176 -13.86 -23.04 16.73
N ASN A 177 -13.37 -24.11 16.10
CA ASN A 177 -11.97 -24.54 16.24
C ASN A 177 -11.04 -23.99 15.14
N GLY A 178 -11.58 -23.14 14.26
CA GLY A 178 -10.88 -22.59 13.10
C GLY A 178 -10.70 -23.60 11.96
N HIS A 179 -10.23 -23.11 10.82
CA HIS A 179 -10.05 -23.93 9.63
C HIS A 179 -8.84 -24.89 9.74
N SER A 180 -8.86 -25.94 8.92
CA SER A 180 -7.78 -26.94 8.81
C SER A 180 -7.00 -26.83 7.49
N LEU A 181 -7.04 -25.66 6.84
CA LEU A 181 -6.31 -25.39 5.60
C LEU A 181 -4.79 -25.45 5.78
N THR A 182 -4.11 -25.91 4.73
CA THR A 182 -2.65 -25.99 4.64
C THR A 182 -2.17 -25.67 3.22
N THR A 183 -0.87 -25.44 3.06
CA THR A 183 -0.17 -25.32 1.77
C THR A 183 1.28 -25.75 1.95
N THR A 184 1.93 -26.19 0.88
CA THR A 184 3.39 -26.42 0.88
C THR A 184 4.18 -25.15 0.57
N ASN A 185 3.53 -24.13 -0.03
CA ASN A 185 4.15 -22.86 -0.34
C ASN A 185 3.08 -21.74 -0.33
N PRO A 186 3.19 -20.74 0.57
CA PRO A 186 2.19 -19.67 0.72
C PRO A 186 2.13 -18.70 -0.46
N TYR A 187 3.11 -18.72 -1.36
CA TYR A 187 3.21 -17.84 -2.52
C TYR A 187 2.64 -18.47 -3.79
N LEU A 188 2.95 -19.74 -4.03
CA LEU A 188 2.79 -20.38 -5.35
C LEU A 188 1.73 -21.49 -5.38
N VAL A 189 1.34 -22.03 -4.23
CA VAL A 189 0.50 -23.24 -4.16
C VAL A 189 -0.86 -22.89 -3.55
N PRO A 190 -1.97 -23.36 -4.14
CA PRO A 190 -3.30 -23.15 -3.58
C PRO A 190 -3.45 -23.73 -2.17
N TYR A 191 -4.42 -23.24 -1.39
CA TYR A 191 -4.72 -23.82 -0.08
C TYR A 191 -5.57 -25.09 -0.17
N PHE A 192 -5.34 -26.07 0.70
CA PHE A 192 -6.11 -27.31 0.72
C PHE A 192 -6.63 -27.62 2.13
N PRO A 193 -7.90 -28.05 2.28
CA PRO A 193 -8.40 -28.52 3.56
C PRO A 193 -7.82 -29.89 3.90
N THR A 194 -7.36 -30.06 5.14
CA THR A 194 -6.90 -31.36 5.66
C THR A 194 -7.99 -32.15 6.38
N ALA A 195 -9.12 -31.51 6.66
CA ALA A 195 -10.31 -32.11 7.25
C ALA A 195 -11.57 -31.42 6.68
N PRO A 196 -12.76 -32.06 6.78
CA PRO A 196 -14.01 -31.40 6.40
C PRO A 196 -14.19 -30.08 7.13
N ILE A 197 -14.62 -29.06 6.39
CA ILE A 197 -14.94 -27.75 6.96
C ILE A 197 -16.19 -27.92 7.82
N MET A 198 -16.10 -27.49 9.08
CA MET A 198 -17.19 -27.56 10.04
C MET A 198 -17.55 -26.17 10.52
N GLY A 199 -18.81 -25.76 10.34
CA GLY A 199 -19.28 -24.44 10.75
C GLY A 199 -20.75 -24.24 10.39
N LEU A 200 -21.15 -22.97 10.34
CA LEU A 200 -22.45 -22.60 9.81
C LEU A 200 -22.39 -22.67 8.28
N GLN A 201 -23.13 -23.63 7.72
CA GLN A 201 -23.09 -23.92 6.29
C GLN A 201 -24.51 -23.95 5.71
N VAL A 202 -24.72 -23.29 4.57
CA VAL A 202 -25.94 -23.44 3.75
C VAL A 202 -25.67 -24.32 2.54
N LYS A 203 -26.74 -24.86 1.93
CA LYS A 203 -26.61 -25.63 0.69
C LYS A 203 -26.06 -24.77 -0.46
N PRO A 204 -25.41 -25.39 -1.47
CA PRO A 204 -24.79 -24.66 -2.56
C PRO A 204 -25.75 -23.70 -3.29
N GLY A 205 -25.26 -22.51 -3.63
CA GLY A 205 -26.00 -21.46 -4.35
C GLY A 205 -26.93 -20.60 -3.49
N ASN A 206 -27.02 -20.86 -2.19
CA ASN A 206 -27.84 -20.07 -1.25
C ASN A 206 -27.02 -19.02 -0.49
N THR A 207 -27.71 -18.12 0.24
CA THR A 207 -27.08 -17.06 1.04
C THR A 207 -26.99 -17.45 2.50
N LEU A 208 -25.89 -17.08 3.16
CA LEU A 208 -25.76 -17.04 4.61
C LEU A 208 -25.48 -15.60 5.02
N ALA A 209 -26.37 -15.00 5.81
CA ALA A 209 -26.27 -13.61 6.21
C ALA A 209 -26.34 -13.45 7.72
N LEU A 210 -25.44 -12.62 8.27
CA LEU A 210 -25.43 -12.21 9.68
C LEU A 210 -25.45 -10.67 9.73
N ILE A 211 -26.55 -10.09 10.19
CA ILE A 211 -26.72 -8.63 10.29
C ILE A 211 -27.12 -8.26 11.72
N GLY A 212 -26.25 -7.57 12.46
CA GLY A 212 -26.50 -7.30 13.87
C GLY A 212 -25.73 -6.11 14.40
N GLY A 213 -25.49 -6.07 15.71
CA GLY A 213 -24.50 -5.20 16.33
C GLY A 213 -23.10 -5.67 15.95
N SER A 214 -22.17 -5.75 16.90
CA SER A 214 -20.85 -6.33 16.66
C SER A 214 -20.93 -7.80 16.22
N ILE A 215 -20.13 -8.19 15.23
CA ILE A 215 -20.05 -9.57 14.72
C ILE A 215 -18.65 -10.14 14.98
N ASN A 216 -18.57 -11.19 15.79
CA ASN A 216 -17.30 -11.79 16.21
C ASN A 216 -17.22 -13.25 15.80
N LEU A 217 -16.23 -13.59 14.95
CA LEU A 217 -15.88 -14.95 14.59
C LEU A 217 -14.59 -15.32 15.34
N ASN A 218 -14.69 -16.26 16.27
CA ASN A 218 -13.54 -16.78 17.03
C ASN A 218 -13.37 -18.27 16.72
N GLY A 219 -12.53 -18.57 15.74
CA GLY A 219 -12.44 -19.90 15.12
C GLY A 219 -13.74 -20.34 14.45
N GLY A 220 -14.73 -19.45 14.35
CA GLY A 220 -15.98 -19.67 13.64
C GLY A 220 -15.75 -19.79 12.14
N ILE A 221 -16.53 -20.65 11.49
CA ILE A 221 -16.50 -20.84 10.04
C ILE A 221 -17.90 -20.60 9.46
N LEU A 222 -17.96 -19.79 8.41
CA LEU A 222 -19.14 -19.54 7.59
C LEU A 222 -18.91 -20.08 6.18
N GLU A 223 -19.86 -20.87 5.67
CA GLU A 223 -19.72 -21.52 4.37
C GLU A 223 -21.01 -21.44 3.53
N ALA A 224 -20.89 -20.89 2.31
CA ALA A 224 -21.97 -20.83 1.33
C ALA A 224 -21.44 -21.20 -0.08
N PRO A 225 -21.28 -22.50 -0.39
CA PRO A 225 -20.58 -22.92 -1.61
C PRO A 225 -21.26 -22.41 -2.88
N GLY A 226 -20.56 -21.60 -3.69
CA GLY A 226 -21.15 -20.98 -4.89
C GLY A 226 -22.34 -20.05 -4.62
N GLY A 227 -22.50 -19.61 -3.37
CA GLY A 227 -23.57 -18.75 -2.87
C GLY A 227 -23.06 -17.39 -2.42
N ASN A 228 -23.79 -16.75 -1.49
CA ASN A 228 -23.41 -15.44 -0.95
C ASN A 228 -23.16 -15.50 0.56
N ILE A 229 -22.18 -14.71 1.05
CA ILE A 229 -22.05 -14.42 2.48
C ILE A 229 -22.13 -12.91 2.72
N GLU A 230 -22.99 -12.51 3.64
CA GLU A 230 -23.32 -11.11 3.93
C GLU A 230 -23.11 -10.83 5.42
N LEU A 231 -22.13 -10.01 5.79
CA LEU A 231 -21.87 -9.59 7.16
C LEU A 231 -22.05 -8.09 7.32
N GLY A 232 -23.00 -7.68 8.15
CA GLY A 232 -23.30 -6.26 8.41
C GLY A 232 -23.37 -5.93 9.88
N SER A 233 -22.48 -5.06 10.35
CA SER A 233 -22.48 -4.59 11.75
C SER A 233 -23.02 -3.18 11.86
N VAL A 234 -24.17 -3.00 12.51
CA VAL A 234 -24.93 -1.76 12.60
C VAL A 234 -25.17 -1.41 14.07
N ASN A 235 -24.80 -0.18 14.45
CA ASN A 235 -24.94 0.35 15.82
C ASN A 235 -25.84 1.61 15.86
N SER A 236 -26.82 1.68 14.96
CA SER A 236 -27.84 2.72 14.94
C SER A 236 -29.19 2.16 14.52
N LYS A 237 -30.24 2.90 14.89
CA LYS A 237 -31.57 2.69 14.33
C LYS A 237 -31.55 2.99 12.83
N SER A 238 -31.60 1.94 12.02
CA SER A 238 -31.46 2.02 10.56
C SER A 238 -32.30 0.93 9.89
N LEU A 239 -32.83 1.23 8.72
CA LEU A 239 -33.48 0.23 7.87
C LEU A 239 -32.45 -0.32 6.89
N ILE A 240 -32.16 -1.61 6.97
CA ILE A 240 -31.30 -2.30 6.02
C ILE A 240 -32.20 -2.94 4.97
N ASN A 241 -32.06 -2.52 3.71
CA ASN A 241 -32.89 -3.03 2.62
C ASN A 241 -32.43 -4.44 2.23
N VAL A 242 -33.37 -5.35 2.03
CA VAL A 242 -33.13 -6.74 1.61
C VAL A 242 -33.55 -6.89 0.16
N ASN A 243 -32.59 -7.22 -0.70
CA ASN A 243 -32.80 -7.34 -2.14
C ASN A 243 -32.68 -8.81 -2.58
N PRO A 244 -33.80 -9.55 -2.68
CA PRO A 244 -33.80 -10.93 -3.15
C PRO A 244 -33.59 -11.00 -4.68
N GLN A 245 -32.69 -11.88 -5.12
CA GLN A 245 -32.44 -12.25 -6.51
C GLN A 245 -32.38 -13.79 -6.62
N ASP A 246 -33.51 -14.42 -6.94
CA ASP A 246 -33.69 -15.87 -6.91
C ASP A 246 -33.34 -16.50 -5.56
N ARG A 247 -32.24 -17.27 -5.48
CA ARG A 247 -31.72 -17.91 -4.25
C ARG A 247 -30.66 -17.07 -3.53
N LYS A 248 -30.30 -15.92 -4.09
CA LYS A 248 -29.27 -15.03 -3.59
C LYS A 248 -29.89 -13.76 -3.02
N PHE A 249 -29.28 -13.22 -1.98
CA PHE A 249 -29.74 -12.03 -1.31
C PHE A 249 -28.56 -11.07 -1.17
N SER A 250 -28.86 -9.78 -1.24
CA SER A 250 -27.90 -8.69 -1.00
C SER A 250 -28.54 -7.66 -0.07
N PHE A 251 -27.70 -6.94 0.67
CA PHE A 251 -28.13 -6.00 1.69
C PHE A 251 -27.59 -4.59 1.38
N ASP A 252 -28.48 -3.62 1.43
CA ASP A 252 -28.14 -2.22 1.21
C ASP A 252 -28.19 -1.43 2.53
N TYR A 253 -27.05 -0.83 2.85
CA TYR A 253 -26.77 -0.10 4.09
C TYR A 253 -26.76 1.42 3.90
N SER A 254 -27.16 1.94 2.73
CA SER A 254 -27.12 3.37 2.38
C SER A 254 -27.84 4.28 3.39
N ASN A 255 -28.82 3.76 4.12
CA ASN A 255 -29.57 4.49 5.16
C ASN A 255 -28.95 4.36 6.57
N THR A 256 -27.73 3.83 6.69
CA THR A 256 -27.05 3.59 7.96
C THR A 256 -26.02 4.67 8.24
N SER A 257 -26.06 5.25 9.43
CA SER A 257 -25.15 6.33 9.84
C SER A 257 -24.09 5.86 10.85
N ASN A 258 -24.35 4.80 11.61
CA ASN A 258 -23.42 4.27 12.59
C ASN A 258 -23.27 2.76 12.44
N PHE A 259 -22.03 2.32 12.27
CA PHE A 259 -21.69 0.92 12.14
C PHE A 259 -21.01 0.41 13.42
N GLY A 260 -21.11 -0.90 13.66
CA GLY A 260 -20.32 -1.59 14.68
C GLY A 260 -19.11 -2.29 14.07
N ASP A 261 -18.47 -3.16 14.83
CA ASP A 261 -17.24 -3.84 14.40
C ASP A 261 -17.47 -5.28 13.94
N ILE A 262 -16.65 -5.73 12.98
CA ILE A 262 -16.54 -7.13 12.58
C ILE A 262 -15.12 -7.62 12.90
N GLN A 263 -15.01 -8.72 13.65
CA GLN A 263 -13.72 -9.32 14.00
C GLN A 263 -13.67 -10.80 13.63
N LEU A 264 -12.60 -11.20 12.94
CA LEU A 264 -12.25 -12.58 12.64
C LEU A 264 -10.93 -12.93 13.35
N SER A 265 -10.94 -14.00 14.15
CA SER A 265 -9.78 -14.43 14.96
C SER A 265 -9.68 -15.95 15.03
N SER A 266 -8.53 -16.45 15.52
CA SER A 266 -8.31 -17.88 15.79
C SER A 266 -8.58 -18.79 14.58
N LYS A 267 -8.04 -18.43 13.40
CA LYS A 267 -8.20 -19.17 12.15
C LYS A 267 -9.66 -19.25 11.66
N SER A 268 -10.43 -18.20 11.88
CA SER A 268 -11.78 -18.08 11.33
C SER A 268 -11.79 -18.04 9.81
N LEU A 269 -12.86 -18.56 9.21
CA LEU A 269 -12.97 -18.70 7.75
C LEU A 269 -14.34 -18.25 7.26
N VAL A 270 -14.35 -17.42 6.23
CA VAL A 270 -15.55 -17.08 5.45
C VAL A 270 -15.35 -17.59 4.03
N ASN A 271 -16.12 -18.59 3.63
CA ASN A 271 -15.87 -19.38 2.42
C ASN A 271 -17.09 -19.45 1.50
N VAL A 272 -16.92 -19.02 0.25
CA VAL A 272 -17.95 -19.14 -0.81
C VAL A 272 -17.50 -19.95 -2.03
N SER A 273 -16.40 -20.70 -1.87
CA SER A 273 -15.79 -21.50 -2.92
C SER A 273 -16.79 -22.46 -3.58
N GLY A 274 -16.78 -22.55 -4.91
CA GLY A 274 -17.72 -23.40 -5.65
C GLY A 274 -17.68 -23.22 -7.17
N ASN A 275 -18.63 -23.89 -7.85
CA ASN A 275 -18.72 -23.94 -9.32
C ASN A 275 -19.62 -22.84 -9.92
N SER A 276 -20.23 -22.02 -9.08
CA SER A 276 -21.18 -20.97 -9.47
C SER A 276 -20.65 -19.62 -9.01
N THR A 277 -21.09 -18.55 -9.66
CA THR A 277 -20.81 -17.18 -9.24
C THR A 277 -21.18 -17.00 -7.77
N SER A 278 -20.26 -16.54 -6.94
CA SER A 278 -20.45 -16.29 -5.51
C SER A 278 -19.97 -14.90 -5.14
N SER A 279 -20.51 -14.33 -4.07
CA SER A 279 -20.09 -13.01 -3.60
C SER A 279 -20.01 -12.94 -2.09
N ILE A 280 -19.18 -12.02 -1.59
CA ILE A 280 -19.01 -11.75 -0.17
C ILE A 280 -19.10 -10.24 0.03
N GLN A 281 -19.90 -9.80 1.00
CA GLN A 281 -19.98 -8.40 1.40
C GLN A 281 -19.80 -8.26 2.90
N PHE A 282 -18.87 -7.39 3.30
CA PHE A 282 -18.70 -6.94 4.69
C PHE A 282 -18.98 -5.44 4.77
N GLN A 283 -19.79 -5.03 5.75
CA GLN A 283 -20.09 -3.63 6.04
C GLN A 283 -19.97 -3.37 7.54
N ALA A 284 -19.06 -2.49 7.95
CA ALA A 284 -18.81 -2.17 9.35
C ALA A 284 -18.12 -0.82 9.56
N LYS A 285 -17.86 -0.51 10.82
CA LYS A 285 -17.01 0.59 11.30
C LYS A 285 -15.56 0.17 11.20
N ASN A 286 -15.17 -0.81 12.02
CA ASN A 286 -13.88 -1.47 11.93
C ASN A 286 -14.05 -2.92 11.49
N ILE A 287 -13.13 -3.39 10.66
CA ILE A 287 -13.04 -4.79 10.27
C ILE A 287 -11.63 -5.28 10.57
N SER A 288 -11.51 -6.35 11.37
CA SER A 288 -10.19 -6.90 11.73
C SER A 288 -10.08 -8.41 11.46
N PHE A 289 -8.92 -8.82 10.96
CA PHE A 289 -8.58 -10.22 10.68
C PHE A 289 -7.28 -10.57 11.38
N ASN A 290 -7.31 -11.56 12.28
CA ASN A 290 -6.19 -11.93 13.12
C ASN A 290 -5.92 -13.44 13.10
N ASN A 291 -4.68 -13.82 13.41
CA ASN A 291 -4.26 -15.21 13.67
C ASN A 291 -4.60 -16.19 12.53
N GLY A 292 -4.32 -15.79 11.29
CA GLY A 292 -4.56 -16.61 10.11
C GLY A 292 -6.02 -16.71 9.70
N SER A 293 -6.89 -15.83 10.21
CA SER A 293 -8.29 -15.77 9.77
C SER A 293 -8.41 -15.04 8.45
N PHE A 294 -9.21 -15.56 7.51
CA PHE A 294 -9.31 -14.96 6.19
C PHE A 294 -10.62 -15.25 5.45
N ILE A 295 -10.87 -14.45 4.41
CA ILE A 295 -11.92 -14.66 3.41
C ILE A 295 -11.39 -15.48 2.26
N TRP A 296 -12.15 -16.48 1.81
CA TRP A 296 -11.78 -17.35 0.71
C TRP A 296 -12.88 -17.50 -0.35
N SER A 297 -12.59 -17.06 -1.57
CA SER A 297 -13.43 -17.28 -2.75
C SER A 297 -12.64 -18.03 -3.83
N ARG A 298 -12.86 -19.34 -3.94
CA ARG A 298 -12.28 -20.16 -5.01
C ARG A 298 -13.31 -20.44 -6.11
N ASN A 299 -13.08 -19.90 -7.30
CA ASN A 299 -13.86 -20.22 -8.49
C ASN A 299 -13.39 -21.54 -9.11
N LEU A 300 -14.25 -22.55 -9.06
CA LEU A 300 -14.04 -23.88 -9.65
C LEU A 300 -14.84 -24.08 -10.96
N GLY A 301 -15.66 -23.09 -11.32
CA GLY A 301 -16.63 -23.18 -12.41
C GLY A 301 -16.16 -22.56 -13.73
N ILE A 302 -17.10 -22.50 -14.68
CA ILE A 302 -16.91 -21.83 -15.98
C ILE A 302 -17.48 -20.40 -15.98
N GLN A 303 -18.30 -20.06 -14.97
CA GLN A 303 -18.89 -18.73 -14.84
C GLN A 303 -17.93 -17.79 -14.10
N PRO A 304 -17.96 -16.48 -14.38
CA PRO A 304 -17.22 -15.49 -13.59
C PRO A 304 -17.51 -15.61 -12.09
N GLY A 305 -16.46 -15.49 -11.26
CA GLY A 305 -16.61 -15.27 -9.83
C GLY A 305 -17.30 -13.93 -9.58
N GLY A 306 -18.15 -13.85 -8.56
CA GLY A 306 -18.70 -12.56 -8.13
C GLY A 306 -17.70 -11.85 -7.21
N ASP A 307 -18.02 -10.62 -6.81
CA ASP A 307 -17.06 -9.77 -6.11
C ASP A 307 -16.96 -10.08 -4.60
N ILE A 308 -15.78 -9.82 -4.04
CA ILE A 308 -15.54 -9.66 -2.61
C ILE A 308 -15.52 -8.16 -2.32
N THR A 309 -16.48 -7.67 -1.55
CA THR A 309 -16.63 -6.25 -1.22
C THR A 309 -16.47 -6.02 0.27
N ILE A 310 -15.47 -5.23 0.66
CA ILE A 310 -15.17 -4.90 2.06
C ILE A 310 -15.31 -3.39 2.25
N GLN A 311 -16.24 -3.00 3.11
CA GLN A 311 -16.54 -1.60 3.43
C GLN A 311 -16.41 -1.37 4.93
N ALA A 312 -15.32 -0.70 5.33
CA ALA A 312 -15.04 -0.34 6.72
C ALA A 312 -14.98 1.19 6.84
N THR A 313 -15.97 1.81 7.47
CA THR A 313 -16.04 3.29 7.51
C THR A 313 -14.88 3.95 8.26
N GLU A 314 -14.18 3.23 9.15
CA GLU A 314 -12.96 3.71 9.80
C GLU A 314 -11.73 2.89 9.39
N LEU A 315 -11.62 1.62 9.81
CA LEU A 315 -10.38 0.86 9.67
C LEU A 315 -10.62 -0.57 9.14
N LEU A 316 -9.83 -0.96 8.14
CA LEU A 316 -9.58 -2.36 7.82
C LEU A 316 -8.17 -2.76 8.31
N GLU A 317 -8.09 -3.70 9.23
CA GLU A 317 -6.82 -4.21 9.77
C GLU A 317 -6.67 -5.72 9.50
N LEU A 318 -5.57 -6.09 8.83
CA LEU A 318 -5.18 -7.47 8.59
C LEU A 318 -3.84 -7.73 9.29
N SER A 319 -3.81 -8.71 10.20
CA SER A 319 -2.62 -8.95 11.03
C SER A 319 -2.32 -10.42 11.26
N GLY A 320 -1.08 -10.81 10.94
CA GLY A 320 -0.52 -12.10 11.33
C GLY A 320 -0.89 -13.26 10.40
N THR A 321 -0.56 -14.46 10.87
CA THR A 321 -0.69 -15.72 10.13
C THR A 321 -1.18 -16.83 11.07
N THR A 322 -1.39 -18.03 10.55
CA THR A 322 -1.56 -19.26 11.36
C THR A 322 -0.30 -19.56 12.18
N PRO A 323 -0.37 -20.37 13.26
CA PRO A 323 0.79 -20.69 14.08
C PRO A 323 1.98 -21.36 13.35
N ASP A 324 1.71 -22.06 12.25
CA ASP A 324 2.72 -22.64 11.33
C ASP A 324 3.24 -21.62 10.29
N GLU A 325 2.66 -20.42 10.28
CA GLU A 325 2.96 -19.30 9.38
C GLU A 325 2.85 -19.67 7.90
N LEU A 326 1.89 -20.54 7.56
CA LEU A 326 1.61 -20.93 6.17
C LEU A 326 0.39 -20.25 5.58
N ILE A 327 -0.54 -19.79 6.42
CA ILE A 327 -1.78 -19.15 5.99
C ILE A 327 -1.82 -17.73 6.55
N PRO A 328 -1.86 -16.69 5.70
CA PRO A 328 -1.96 -15.31 6.16
C PRO A 328 -3.36 -14.98 6.64
N SER A 329 -3.48 -14.03 7.57
CA SER A 329 -4.74 -13.31 7.75
C SER A 329 -5.00 -12.44 6.53
N GLY A 330 -6.23 -12.44 6.00
CA GLY A 330 -6.42 -11.75 4.73
C GLY A 330 -7.71 -11.94 3.95
N ILE A 331 -7.63 -11.55 2.68
CA ILE A 331 -8.69 -11.69 1.68
C ILE A 331 -8.08 -12.38 0.46
N ILE A 332 -8.64 -13.53 0.09
CA ILE A 332 -8.02 -14.39 -0.92
C ILE A 332 -9.08 -14.82 -1.93
N SER A 333 -8.86 -14.44 -3.19
CA SER A 333 -9.54 -14.99 -4.34
C SER A 333 -8.63 -15.96 -5.08
N GLU A 334 -9.17 -17.12 -5.45
CA GLU A 334 -8.48 -18.11 -6.27
C GLU A 334 -9.33 -18.56 -7.46
N THR A 335 -8.68 -18.85 -8.58
CA THR A 335 -9.33 -19.45 -9.75
C THR A 335 -8.65 -20.75 -10.14
N MET A 336 -9.44 -21.83 -10.12
CA MET A 336 -9.06 -23.17 -10.61
C MET A 336 -10.01 -23.67 -11.72
N GLY A 337 -11.05 -22.90 -12.04
CA GLY A 337 -11.96 -23.13 -13.16
C GLY A 337 -11.59 -22.34 -14.42
N LEU A 338 -12.50 -22.33 -15.40
CA LEU A 338 -12.35 -21.57 -16.66
C LEU A 338 -13.02 -20.19 -16.60
N GLY A 339 -13.84 -19.93 -15.58
CA GLY A 339 -14.38 -18.60 -15.31
C GLY A 339 -13.34 -17.66 -14.72
N THR A 340 -13.57 -16.34 -14.83
CA THR A 340 -12.68 -15.32 -14.25
C THR A 340 -12.71 -15.34 -12.72
N SER A 341 -11.63 -14.87 -12.09
CA SER A 341 -11.58 -14.73 -10.62
C SER A 341 -12.54 -13.65 -10.12
N SER A 342 -12.92 -13.75 -8.84
CA SER A 342 -13.58 -12.67 -8.10
C SER A 342 -12.70 -11.42 -8.09
N ASN A 343 -13.28 -10.24 -8.29
CA ASN A 343 -12.58 -9.01 -7.95
C ASN A 343 -12.62 -8.79 -6.44
N ILE A 344 -11.62 -8.08 -5.92
CA ILE A 344 -11.55 -7.66 -4.53
C ILE A 344 -11.66 -6.14 -4.50
N ASN A 345 -12.73 -5.64 -3.87
CA ASN A 345 -13.02 -4.22 -3.74
C ASN A 345 -12.99 -3.83 -2.26
N VAL A 346 -12.07 -2.94 -1.88
CA VAL A 346 -11.90 -2.46 -0.51
C VAL A 346 -12.15 -0.95 -0.47
N SER A 347 -13.05 -0.52 0.41
CA SER A 347 -13.27 0.88 0.73
C SER A 347 -13.15 1.10 2.23
N THR A 348 -12.28 2.00 2.64
CA THR A 348 -12.09 2.33 4.07
C THR A 348 -11.55 3.73 4.29
N SER A 349 -11.45 4.18 5.55
CA SER A 349 -10.67 5.39 5.86
C SER A 349 -9.18 5.05 5.98
N GLY A 350 -8.84 4.04 6.80
CA GLY A 350 -7.48 3.52 6.94
C GLY A 350 -7.37 2.02 6.61
N LEU A 351 -6.26 1.63 5.98
CA LEU A 351 -5.90 0.22 5.78
C LEU A 351 -4.56 -0.09 6.46
N ILE A 352 -4.53 -1.12 7.30
CA ILE A 352 -3.31 -1.68 7.89
C ILE A 352 -3.16 -3.14 7.47
N VAL A 353 -2.02 -3.49 6.87
CA VAL A 353 -1.62 -4.87 6.54
C VAL A 353 -0.29 -5.16 7.22
N GLN A 354 -0.25 -6.07 8.18
CA GLN A 354 0.94 -6.27 8.99
C GLN A 354 1.22 -7.72 9.37
N ASN A 355 2.48 -7.97 9.74
CA ASN A 355 2.96 -9.24 10.29
C ASN A 355 2.69 -10.46 9.38
N GLY A 356 2.78 -10.28 8.06
CA GLY A 356 2.59 -11.35 7.07
C GLY A 356 1.16 -11.51 6.57
N ALA A 357 0.30 -10.51 6.77
CA ALA A 357 -1.07 -10.49 6.26
C ALA A 357 -1.13 -10.22 4.74
N ALA A 358 -2.24 -10.56 4.09
CA ALA A 358 -2.32 -10.47 2.63
C ALA A 358 -3.72 -10.19 2.04
N ILE A 359 -3.75 -9.47 0.91
CA ILE A 359 -4.90 -9.36 0.01
C ILE A 359 -4.44 -9.85 -1.37
N ASN A 360 -4.95 -11.00 -1.82
CA ASN A 360 -4.43 -11.69 -2.99
C ASN A 360 -5.54 -12.20 -3.92
N SER A 361 -5.33 -12.04 -5.23
CA SER A 361 -6.08 -12.69 -6.30
C SER A 361 -5.15 -13.60 -7.09
N ARG A 362 -5.41 -14.91 -7.12
CA ARG A 362 -4.51 -15.92 -7.71
C ARG A 362 -5.24 -16.78 -8.74
N THR A 363 -4.69 -16.91 -9.94
CA THR A 363 -5.25 -17.74 -10.98
C THR A 363 -4.29 -18.85 -11.39
N TYR A 364 -4.76 -20.10 -11.36
CA TYR A 364 -3.98 -21.30 -11.68
C TYR A 364 -4.38 -21.93 -13.01
N THR A 365 -5.17 -21.23 -13.82
CA THR A 365 -5.71 -21.68 -15.11
C THR A 365 -5.46 -20.62 -16.19
N PRO A 366 -5.78 -20.90 -17.46
CA PRO A 366 -5.76 -19.88 -18.52
C PRO A 366 -6.81 -18.76 -18.36
N ALA A 367 -7.68 -18.81 -17.35
CA ALA A 367 -8.70 -17.79 -17.16
C ALA A 367 -8.07 -16.43 -16.77
N PRO A 368 -8.69 -15.29 -17.13
CA PRO A 368 -8.27 -13.99 -16.63
C PRO A 368 -8.34 -13.89 -15.09
N GLY A 369 -7.34 -13.27 -14.49
CA GLY A 369 -7.31 -12.96 -13.06
C GLY A 369 -8.25 -11.83 -12.65
N GLY A 370 -8.76 -11.90 -11.43
CA GLY A 370 -9.61 -10.87 -10.83
C GLY A 370 -8.78 -9.69 -10.35
N SER A 371 -9.32 -8.48 -10.48
CA SER A 371 -8.62 -7.24 -10.12
C SER A 371 -8.75 -6.91 -8.63
N LEU A 372 -7.81 -6.12 -8.12
CA LEU A 372 -7.77 -5.58 -6.77
C LEU A 372 -7.95 -4.06 -6.83
N THR A 373 -8.99 -3.56 -6.17
CA THR A 373 -9.26 -2.12 -6.03
C THR A 373 -9.29 -1.75 -4.54
N ILE A 374 -8.44 -0.79 -4.14
CA ILE A 374 -8.37 -0.29 -2.76
C ILE A 374 -8.53 1.22 -2.77
N ASN A 375 -9.57 1.71 -2.09
CA ASN A 375 -9.81 3.12 -1.86
C ASN A 375 -9.77 3.37 -0.34
N ALA A 376 -8.71 4.03 0.13
CA ALA A 376 -8.55 4.43 1.53
C ALA A 376 -8.53 5.96 1.63
N THR A 377 -9.47 6.58 2.36
CA THR A 377 -9.56 8.06 2.37
C THR A 377 -8.48 8.76 3.16
N ASP A 378 -7.76 8.06 4.05
CA ASP A 378 -6.75 8.64 4.93
C ASP A 378 -5.36 8.05 4.65
N PHE A 379 -5.20 6.73 4.80
CA PHE A 379 -3.88 6.09 4.65
C PHE A 379 -3.92 4.60 4.34
N ILE A 380 -2.81 4.10 3.81
CA ILE A 380 -2.46 2.68 3.75
C ILE A 380 -1.09 2.48 4.42
N GLN A 381 -1.01 1.56 5.39
CA GLN A 381 0.23 1.16 6.04
C GLN A 381 0.47 -0.35 5.88
N MET A 382 1.66 -0.70 5.37
CA MET A 382 2.15 -2.08 5.31
C MET A 382 3.45 -2.20 6.10
N LYS A 383 3.49 -3.05 7.14
CA LYS A 383 4.65 -3.15 8.05
C LYS A 383 4.86 -4.53 8.67
N GLY A 384 6.11 -4.84 9.01
CA GLY A 384 6.50 -6.11 9.61
C GLY A 384 6.33 -7.33 8.70
N SER A 385 6.81 -8.46 9.18
CA SER A 385 6.70 -9.78 8.55
C SER A 385 6.36 -10.82 9.62
N SER A 386 5.98 -12.03 9.22
CA SER A 386 5.68 -13.09 10.19
C SER A 386 6.95 -13.52 10.93
N PRO A 387 6.89 -13.74 12.26
CA PRO A 387 8.09 -13.81 13.07
C PRO A 387 8.97 -15.06 12.88
N LYS A 388 8.43 -16.20 12.41
CA LYS A 388 9.20 -17.44 12.23
C LYS A 388 9.69 -17.64 10.80
N THR A 389 8.82 -17.45 9.81
CA THR A 389 9.12 -17.72 8.39
C THR A 389 9.45 -16.45 7.62
N GLY A 390 9.19 -15.26 8.20
CA GLY A 390 9.40 -13.99 7.53
C GLY A 390 8.40 -13.73 6.40
N LEU A 391 7.21 -14.34 6.42
CA LEU A 391 6.19 -14.04 5.43
C LEU A 391 5.90 -12.53 5.45
N ASN A 392 6.11 -11.90 4.32
CA ASN A 392 5.94 -10.47 4.17
C ASN A 392 4.49 -10.12 3.81
N ASN A 393 4.15 -8.84 3.90
CA ASN A 393 2.79 -8.37 3.59
C ASN A 393 2.58 -8.27 2.07
N PHE A 394 1.38 -8.65 1.60
CA PHE A 394 1.06 -8.63 0.17
C PHE A 394 -0.24 -7.92 -0.18
N LEU A 395 -0.18 -7.09 -1.22
CA LEU A 395 -1.32 -6.70 -2.04
C LEU A 395 -1.02 -7.14 -3.47
N ALA A 396 -1.61 -8.25 -3.92
CA ALA A 396 -1.18 -8.84 -5.19
C ALA A 396 -2.27 -9.45 -6.07
N THR A 397 -1.98 -9.45 -7.36
CA THR A 397 -2.65 -10.26 -8.38
C THR A 397 -1.61 -11.18 -9.02
N ALA A 398 -1.95 -12.43 -9.27
CA ALA A 398 -0.98 -13.39 -9.79
C ALA A 398 -1.60 -14.45 -10.70
N THR A 399 -0.86 -14.84 -11.74
CA THR A 399 -1.15 -16.01 -12.59
C THR A 399 -0.02 -17.04 -12.48
N PHE A 400 -0.39 -18.27 -12.12
CA PHE A 400 0.51 -19.41 -11.92
C PHE A 400 0.16 -20.57 -12.85
N PHE A 401 0.04 -20.29 -14.15
CA PHE A 401 -0.28 -21.30 -15.16
C PHE A 401 0.97 -21.65 -16.00
N PRO A 402 1.71 -22.72 -15.68
CA PRO A 402 2.82 -23.17 -16.48
C PRO A 402 2.33 -23.93 -17.72
N THR A 403 2.44 -23.32 -18.91
CA THR A 403 2.29 -24.04 -20.18
C THR A 403 3.59 -24.73 -20.55
N GLN A 404 3.61 -26.07 -20.49
CA GLN A 404 4.68 -26.90 -21.08
C GLN A 404 4.46 -27.17 -22.58
N GLN A 405 3.43 -26.56 -23.19
CA GLN A 405 3.08 -26.83 -24.59
C GLN A 405 3.68 -25.76 -25.54
N GLU A 406 4.11 -26.22 -26.71
CA GLU A 406 4.71 -25.41 -27.78
C GLU A 406 3.73 -24.43 -28.45
N LYS A 407 2.43 -24.51 -28.14
CA LYS A 407 1.39 -23.70 -28.76
C LYS A 407 0.73 -22.79 -27.72
N PRO A 408 0.73 -21.46 -27.90
CA PRO A 408 0.12 -20.55 -26.95
C PRO A 408 -1.39 -20.82 -26.90
N ILE A 409 -1.84 -21.42 -25.80
CA ILE A 409 -3.22 -21.34 -25.37
C ILE A 409 -3.41 -19.89 -24.88
N GLN A 410 -4.58 -19.29 -25.14
CA GLN A 410 -4.93 -17.90 -24.81
C GLN A 410 -4.10 -17.32 -23.65
N THR A 411 -3.40 -16.21 -23.91
CA THR A 411 -2.55 -15.53 -22.92
C THR A 411 -3.43 -15.00 -21.79
N ALA A 412 -3.51 -15.76 -20.70
CA ALA A 412 -4.13 -15.31 -19.46
C ALA A 412 -3.43 -14.02 -19.00
N LYS A 413 -4.19 -13.11 -18.40
CA LYS A 413 -3.62 -11.91 -17.76
C LYS A 413 -3.92 -11.93 -16.28
N ALA A 414 -2.93 -11.57 -15.46
CA ALA A 414 -3.19 -11.25 -14.07
C ALA A 414 -4.15 -10.05 -13.98
N GLY A 415 -4.91 -9.97 -12.88
CA GLY A 415 -5.82 -8.84 -12.66
C GLY A 415 -5.06 -7.53 -12.45
N ASN A 416 -5.73 -6.40 -12.66
CA ASN A 416 -5.13 -5.10 -12.39
C ASN A 416 -5.14 -4.80 -10.89
N ILE A 417 -4.23 -3.92 -10.44
CA ILE A 417 -4.21 -3.36 -9.08
C ILE A 417 -4.44 -1.86 -9.20
N THR A 418 -5.46 -1.33 -8.52
CA THR A 418 -5.74 0.10 -8.42
C THR A 418 -5.82 0.52 -6.96
N ILE A 419 -4.97 1.46 -6.57
CA ILE A 419 -4.89 1.96 -5.19
C ILE A 419 -5.02 3.49 -5.20
N SER A 420 -5.93 4.01 -4.40
CA SER A 420 -6.11 5.45 -4.18
C SER A 420 -6.18 5.77 -2.69
N THR A 421 -5.27 6.63 -2.22
CA THR A 421 -5.25 7.10 -0.82
C THR A 421 -4.37 8.34 -0.66
N PRO A 422 -4.54 9.22 0.33
CA PRO A 422 -3.60 10.34 0.53
C PRO A 422 -2.16 9.93 0.87
N SER A 423 -1.96 8.82 1.57
CA SER A 423 -0.62 8.40 2.01
C SER A 423 -0.45 6.89 2.02
N ILE A 424 0.67 6.42 1.45
CA ILE A 424 1.11 5.02 1.50
C ILE A 424 2.47 4.94 2.17
N SER A 425 2.58 4.12 3.22
CA SER A 425 3.84 3.77 3.89
C SER A 425 4.05 2.26 3.88
N MET A 426 5.17 1.82 3.30
CA MET A 426 5.54 0.40 3.21
C MET A 426 6.93 0.17 3.81
N THR A 427 7.04 -0.79 4.72
CA THR A 427 8.31 -1.21 5.34
C THR A 427 8.46 -2.73 5.36
N ASP A 428 9.64 -3.21 5.75
CA ASP A 428 9.91 -4.59 6.14
C ASP A 428 9.54 -5.63 5.06
N GLY A 429 9.87 -5.36 3.80
CA GLY A 429 9.63 -6.28 2.68
C GLY A 429 8.18 -6.34 2.21
N SER A 430 7.35 -5.37 2.60
CA SER A 430 5.98 -5.24 2.12
C SER A 430 5.93 -5.08 0.60
N TYR A 431 4.99 -5.77 -0.06
CA TYR A 431 5.01 -5.95 -1.51
C TYR A 431 3.64 -5.67 -2.15
N ILE A 432 3.62 -4.78 -3.14
CA ILE A 432 2.49 -4.58 -4.06
C ILE A 432 2.90 -5.14 -5.40
N SER A 433 2.21 -6.16 -5.91
CA SER A 433 2.67 -6.81 -7.14
C SER A 433 1.61 -7.40 -8.02
N SER A 434 1.80 -7.24 -9.33
CA SER A 434 1.15 -8.08 -10.33
C SER A 434 2.19 -9.04 -10.90
N THR A 435 1.96 -10.33 -10.71
CA THR A 435 2.89 -11.38 -11.11
C THR A 435 2.31 -12.25 -12.21
N SER A 436 3.13 -12.59 -13.19
CA SER A 436 2.78 -13.58 -14.20
C SER A 436 3.82 -14.68 -14.34
N ASN A 437 3.34 -15.89 -14.61
CA ASN A 437 4.14 -17.08 -14.83
C ASN A 437 3.66 -17.81 -16.10
N GLY A 438 4.52 -18.62 -16.71
CA GLY A 438 4.24 -19.25 -18.01
C GLY A 438 4.10 -18.24 -19.14
N ASP A 439 3.08 -18.44 -19.99
CA ASP A 439 2.77 -17.56 -21.14
C ASP A 439 1.82 -16.40 -20.77
N SER A 440 1.51 -16.22 -19.48
CA SER A 440 0.58 -15.19 -19.03
C SER A 440 1.28 -13.84 -18.85
N SER A 441 0.57 -12.74 -19.11
CA SER A 441 1.08 -11.39 -18.88
C SER A 441 0.63 -10.83 -17.53
N GLY A 442 1.41 -9.90 -16.98
CA GLY A 442 1.00 -9.14 -15.80
C GLY A 442 -0.20 -8.22 -16.07
N GLY A 443 -1.01 -7.96 -15.03
CA GLY A 443 -2.02 -6.89 -15.02
C GLY A 443 -1.40 -5.56 -14.59
N ASN A 444 -2.00 -4.43 -14.97
CA ASN A 444 -1.42 -3.11 -14.69
C ASN A 444 -1.55 -2.73 -13.21
N ILE A 445 -0.58 -1.98 -12.70
CA ILE A 445 -0.59 -1.41 -11.34
C ILE A 445 -0.76 0.10 -11.46
N ARG A 446 -1.77 0.66 -10.81
CA ARG A 446 -2.04 2.10 -10.77
C ARG A 446 -2.15 2.58 -9.33
N ILE A 447 -1.30 3.55 -8.97
CA ILE A 447 -1.24 4.12 -7.63
C ILE A 447 -1.46 5.63 -7.72
N ASN A 448 -2.40 6.14 -6.93
CA ASN A 448 -2.69 7.55 -6.78
C ASN A 448 -2.60 7.93 -5.29
N THR A 449 -1.59 8.72 -4.91
CA THR A 449 -1.37 9.12 -3.52
C THR A 449 -0.61 10.41 -3.38
N ASN A 450 -0.86 11.26 -2.39
CA ASN A 450 -0.08 12.48 -2.21
C ASN A 450 1.35 12.14 -1.73
N LYS A 451 1.48 11.14 -0.86
CA LYS A 451 2.75 10.68 -0.31
C LYS A 451 2.95 9.18 -0.51
N LEU A 452 4.10 8.80 -1.05
CA LEU A 452 4.50 7.40 -1.22
C LEU A 452 5.88 7.14 -0.60
N GLU A 453 5.93 6.30 0.43
CA GLU A 453 7.17 5.93 1.13
C GLU A 453 7.38 4.42 1.12
N LEU A 454 8.50 3.97 0.55
CA LEU A 454 8.94 2.58 0.61
C LEU A 454 10.33 2.52 1.22
N THR A 455 10.52 1.67 2.22
CA THR A 455 11.81 1.55 2.92
C THR A 455 12.12 0.12 3.29
N GLY A 456 13.39 -0.25 3.15
CA GLY A 456 13.95 -1.46 3.72
C GLY A 456 13.51 -2.75 3.03
N PHE A 457 13.66 -3.84 3.78
CA PHE A 457 13.52 -5.21 3.32
C PHE A 457 13.27 -6.12 4.54
N THR A 458 12.93 -7.38 4.30
CA THR A 458 12.91 -8.45 5.30
C THR A 458 13.64 -9.67 4.77
N PHE A 459 13.97 -10.60 5.66
CA PHE A 459 14.37 -11.94 5.27
C PHE A 459 13.20 -12.90 5.43
N ASN A 460 13.15 -13.96 4.62
CA ASN A 460 12.18 -15.03 4.79
C ASN A 460 12.76 -16.41 4.43
N SER A 461 12.07 -17.47 4.83
CA SER A 461 12.52 -18.85 4.60
C SER A 461 12.38 -19.33 3.15
N TYR A 462 11.75 -18.56 2.26
CA TYR A 462 11.41 -19.00 0.89
C TYR A 462 12.26 -18.35 -0.20
N PHE A 463 12.54 -17.06 -0.08
CA PHE A 463 13.27 -16.22 -1.02
C PHE A 463 14.55 -15.63 -0.42
N TYR A 464 14.81 -15.93 0.86
CA TYR A 464 15.94 -15.43 1.64
C TYR A 464 15.90 -13.91 1.87
N PHE A 465 15.83 -13.10 0.83
CA PHE A 465 15.71 -11.65 0.87
C PHE A 465 14.46 -11.17 0.15
N ILE A 466 13.69 -10.28 0.79
CA ILE A 466 12.53 -9.64 0.19
C ILE A 466 12.62 -8.12 0.43
N PRO A 467 12.83 -7.32 -0.61
CA PRO A 467 12.79 -5.88 -0.53
C PRO A 467 11.35 -5.36 -0.44
N THR A 468 11.18 -4.17 0.13
CA THR A 468 9.92 -3.45 0.02
C THR A 468 9.74 -2.95 -1.42
N ALA A 469 8.65 -3.31 -2.10
CA ALA A 469 8.51 -2.95 -3.50
C ALA A 469 7.09 -2.79 -4.03
N ILE A 470 7.00 -2.02 -5.12
CA ILE A 470 5.89 -2.06 -6.08
C ILE A 470 6.44 -2.66 -7.38
N SER A 471 5.94 -3.84 -7.78
CA SER A 471 6.58 -4.56 -8.88
C SER A 471 5.63 -5.31 -9.82
N GLY A 472 5.86 -5.14 -11.11
CA GLY A 472 5.27 -5.92 -12.18
C GLY A 472 6.26 -6.97 -12.65
N ILE A 473 6.05 -8.24 -12.31
CA ILE A 473 7.05 -9.29 -12.55
C ILE A 473 6.48 -10.37 -13.47
N ALA A 474 7.22 -10.71 -14.52
CA ALA A 474 6.99 -11.89 -15.33
C ALA A 474 8.18 -12.86 -15.24
N TYR A 475 7.91 -14.14 -14.99
CA TYR A 475 8.96 -15.14 -14.76
C TYR A 475 9.40 -15.90 -16.02
N LEU A 476 8.53 -16.05 -17.02
CA LEU A 476 8.77 -16.88 -18.20
C LEU A 476 8.55 -16.09 -19.51
N ARG A 477 7.58 -16.46 -20.34
CA ARG A 477 7.45 -15.95 -21.72
C ARG A 477 6.49 -14.77 -21.85
N GLY A 478 5.58 -14.58 -20.90
CA GLY A 478 4.66 -13.46 -20.94
C GLY A 478 5.31 -12.14 -20.52
N ASP A 479 4.72 -11.02 -20.94
CA ASP A 479 5.19 -9.68 -20.59
C ASP A 479 4.87 -9.30 -19.13
N SER A 480 5.68 -8.41 -18.56
CA SER A 480 5.45 -7.88 -17.21
C SER A 480 4.25 -6.92 -17.15
N SER A 481 4.09 -6.19 -16.03
CA SER A 481 2.99 -5.24 -15.85
C SER A 481 3.42 -3.81 -16.13
N ASN A 482 2.55 -2.99 -16.74
CA ASN A 482 2.76 -1.54 -16.69
C ASN A 482 2.49 -1.02 -15.28
N ILE A 483 3.27 -0.03 -14.85
CA ILE A 483 3.09 0.64 -13.57
C ILE A 483 2.92 2.14 -13.81
N THR A 484 1.87 2.73 -13.22
CA THR A 484 1.69 4.18 -13.19
C THR A 484 1.55 4.65 -11.75
N VAL A 485 2.39 5.60 -11.35
CA VAL A 485 2.36 6.25 -10.03
C VAL A 485 2.09 7.74 -10.23
N GLN A 486 1.00 8.21 -9.64
CA GLN A 486 0.70 9.63 -9.50
C GLN A 486 0.88 10.02 -8.04
N THR A 487 1.75 10.99 -7.77
CA THR A 487 2.01 11.46 -6.41
C THR A 487 2.46 12.92 -6.31
N ASP A 488 2.58 13.44 -5.09
CA ASP A 488 3.30 14.69 -4.85
C ASP A 488 4.74 14.38 -4.47
N THR A 489 4.94 13.43 -3.55
CA THR A 489 6.26 13.03 -3.06
C THR A 489 6.46 11.51 -3.07
N LEU A 490 7.58 11.07 -3.65
CA LEU A 490 8.03 9.68 -3.63
C LEU A 490 9.37 9.55 -2.90
N ASN A 491 9.43 8.73 -1.86
CA ASN A 491 10.65 8.37 -1.15
C ASN A 491 10.90 6.85 -1.25
N LEU A 492 12.04 6.47 -1.82
CA LEU A 492 12.55 5.09 -1.87
C LEU A 492 13.86 5.02 -1.11
N LYS A 493 13.94 4.18 -0.08
CA LYS A 493 15.12 4.07 0.78
C LYS A 493 15.54 2.63 1.07
N ASP A 494 16.82 2.46 1.38
CA ASP A 494 17.38 1.26 2.01
C ASP A 494 17.07 -0.05 1.26
N GLY A 495 17.23 -0.04 -0.07
CA GLY A 495 17.03 -1.20 -0.95
C GLY A 495 15.60 -1.38 -1.46
N ALA A 496 14.67 -0.48 -1.11
CA ALA A 496 13.31 -0.49 -1.66
C ALA A 496 13.27 -0.08 -3.14
N PHE A 497 12.34 -0.63 -3.92
CA PHE A 497 12.26 -0.36 -5.37
C PHE A 497 10.86 -0.28 -5.97
N ILE A 498 10.77 0.32 -7.15
CA ILE A 498 9.62 0.25 -8.06
C ILE A 498 10.11 -0.26 -9.41
N SER A 499 9.60 -1.40 -9.87
CA SER A 499 10.12 -2.01 -11.09
C SER A 499 9.08 -2.72 -11.96
N THR A 500 9.30 -2.67 -13.27
CA THR A 500 8.74 -3.63 -14.21
C THR A 500 9.86 -4.59 -14.63
N SER A 501 9.61 -5.90 -14.58
CA SER A 501 10.68 -6.87 -14.71
C SER A 501 10.25 -8.14 -15.42
N ASN A 502 11.06 -8.57 -16.38
CA ASN A 502 10.97 -9.90 -16.95
C ASN A 502 12.23 -10.70 -16.62
N VAL A 503 12.05 -11.85 -15.98
CA VAL A 503 13.13 -12.75 -15.61
C VAL A 503 13.39 -13.75 -16.74
N GLY A 504 12.38 -14.08 -17.55
CA GLY A 504 12.47 -15.03 -18.64
C GLY A 504 12.74 -14.35 -19.99
N SER A 505 11.89 -14.64 -20.97
CA SER A 505 12.04 -14.23 -22.36
C SER A 505 10.95 -13.28 -22.87
N GLY A 506 9.98 -12.92 -22.04
CA GLY A 506 9.01 -11.87 -22.36
C GLY A 506 9.60 -10.47 -22.16
N ASN A 507 8.84 -9.44 -22.54
CA ASN A 507 9.32 -8.06 -22.38
C ASN A 507 9.07 -7.52 -20.98
N ALA A 508 9.92 -6.59 -20.54
CA ALA A 508 9.57 -5.69 -19.45
C ALA A 508 8.71 -4.55 -19.99
N SER A 509 7.77 -4.07 -19.18
CA SER A 509 6.74 -3.12 -19.59
C SER A 509 7.09 -1.71 -19.13
N ASP A 510 6.23 -0.73 -19.44
CA ASP A 510 6.53 0.66 -19.14
C ASP A 510 6.25 1.01 -17.66
N LEU A 511 7.09 1.88 -17.12
CA LEU A 511 6.96 2.49 -15.79
C LEU A 511 6.84 4.00 -15.94
N GLU A 512 5.72 4.57 -15.47
CA GLU A 512 5.48 6.00 -15.46
C GLU A 512 5.30 6.51 -14.02
N ILE A 513 6.10 7.51 -13.63
CA ILE A 513 6.03 8.17 -12.33
C ILE A 513 5.87 9.67 -12.55
N ASN A 514 4.76 10.21 -12.09
CA ASN A 514 4.45 11.63 -12.09
C ASN A 514 4.36 12.10 -10.63
N ALA A 515 5.40 12.77 -10.12
CA ALA A 515 5.48 13.29 -8.76
C ALA A 515 5.51 14.83 -8.78
N SER A 516 4.45 15.51 -8.37
CA SER A 516 4.31 16.97 -8.55
C SER A 516 5.44 17.77 -7.86
N GLU A 517 5.94 17.29 -6.72
CA GLU A 517 6.96 17.98 -5.92
C GLU A 517 8.34 17.32 -6.02
N SER A 518 8.48 16.05 -5.62
CA SER A 518 9.81 15.43 -5.59
C SER A 518 9.82 13.91 -5.63
N ILE A 519 10.96 13.38 -6.10
CA ILE A 519 11.33 11.98 -6.02
C ILE A 519 12.71 11.89 -5.36
N ASN A 520 12.82 11.12 -4.28
CA ASN A 520 14.08 10.84 -3.59
C ASN A 520 14.34 9.32 -3.59
N VAL A 521 15.41 8.89 -4.26
CA VAL A 521 15.85 7.49 -4.28
C VAL A 521 17.22 7.40 -3.62
N GLU A 522 17.33 6.66 -2.52
CA GLU A 522 18.50 6.73 -1.67
C GLU A 522 18.89 5.37 -1.07
N GLY A 523 20.18 5.04 -1.16
CA GLY A 523 20.75 3.92 -0.41
C GLY A 523 20.58 2.56 -1.07
N PHE A 524 20.94 1.54 -0.30
CA PHE A 524 20.94 0.13 -0.68
C PHE A 524 20.81 -0.73 0.58
N ALA A 525 20.41 -1.98 0.40
CA ALA A 525 20.49 -3.02 1.39
C ALA A 525 21.71 -3.91 1.09
N GLN A 526 22.54 -4.17 2.09
CA GLN A 526 23.66 -5.11 1.98
C GLN A 526 23.35 -6.36 2.80
N ILE A 527 23.46 -7.52 2.17
CA ILE A 527 23.40 -8.81 2.86
C ILE A 527 24.83 -9.24 3.16
N LEU A 528 25.14 -9.40 4.45
CA LEU A 528 26.45 -9.83 4.95
C LEU A 528 26.51 -11.36 5.10
N ASP A 529 26.30 -12.06 4.00
CA ASP A 529 26.43 -13.53 3.93
C ASP A 529 27.47 -13.96 2.89
N ASN A 530 27.55 -15.27 2.62
CA ASN A 530 28.53 -15.84 1.69
C ASN A 530 28.36 -15.36 0.23
N GLU A 531 27.26 -14.68 -0.12
CA GLU A 531 27.00 -14.15 -1.47
C GLU A 531 27.25 -12.63 -1.58
N ASN A 532 27.45 -11.91 -0.46
CA ASN A 532 27.71 -10.46 -0.41
C ASN A 532 26.79 -9.66 -1.35
N GLY A 533 25.49 -9.98 -1.35
CA GLY A 533 24.50 -9.34 -2.22
C GLY A 533 24.26 -7.88 -1.82
N VAL A 534 24.32 -6.98 -2.80
CA VAL A 534 23.96 -5.56 -2.64
C VAL A 534 22.71 -5.27 -3.46
N TYR A 535 21.66 -4.78 -2.81
CA TYR A 535 20.37 -4.46 -3.40
C TYR A 535 20.12 -2.96 -3.32
N PHE A 536 20.31 -2.27 -4.44
CA PHE A 536 20.18 -0.82 -4.51
C PHE A 536 18.71 -0.39 -4.50
N SER A 537 18.40 0.74 -3.86
CA SER A 537 17.12 1.39 -4.08
C SER A 537 17.00 1.81 -5.54
N ASN A 538 15.86 1.48 -6.16
CA ASN A 538 15.78 1.51 -7.62
C ASN A 538 14.39 1.87 -8.19
N ILE A 539 14.41 2.58 -9.31
CA ILE A 539 13.26 2.76 -10.21
C ILE A 539 13.68 2.17 -11.55
N SER A 540 13.01 1.12 -12.05
CA SER A 540 13.46 0.48 -13.29
C SER A 540 12.44 -0.22 -14.17
N SER A 541 12.84 -0.41 -15.42
CA SER A 541 12.34 -1.47 -16.30
C SER A 541 13.50 -2.39 -16.67
N THR A 542 13.37 -3.71 -16.47
CA THR A 542 14.52 -4.62 -16.61
C THR A 542 14.17 -6.00 -17.16
N VAL A 543 15.02 -6.52 -18.05
CA VAL A 543 14.99 -7.92 -18.50
C VAL A 543 16.25 -8.67 -18.06
N GLY A 544 16.12 -9.97 -17.77
CA GLY A 544 17.25 -10.87 -17.54
C GLY A 544 17.89 -10.71 -16.16
N SER A 545 17.17 -10.18 -15.18
CA SER A 545 17.66 -10.11 -13.79
C SER A 545 17.99 -11.51 -13.31
N SER A 546 19.22 -11.73 -12.85
CA SER A 546 19.75 -13.01 -12.39
C SER A 546 18.95 -13.55 -11.20
N SER A 547 17.87 -14.28 -11.48
CA SER A 547 17.18 -15.07 -10.47
C SER A 547 17.89 -16.42 -10.33
N ALA A 548 17.88 -16.98 -9.13
CA ALA A 548 18.36 -18.35 -8.90
C ALA A 548 17.68 -19.40 -9.81
N LEU A 549 16.49 -19.08 -10.36
CA LEU A 549 15.76 -19.94 -11.29
C LEU A 549 16.42 -20.02 -12.68
N ILE A 550 17.05 -18.94 -13.17
CA ILE A 550 17.82 -18.95 -14.43
C ILE A 550 19.16 -19.66 -14.22
N GLN A 551 19.79 -19.48 -13.05
CA GLN A 551 21.07 -20.14 -12.73
C GLN A 551 20.98 -21.68 -12.71
N GLN A 552 19.80 -22.23 -12.42
CA GLN A 552 19.55 -23.67 -12.46
C GLN A 552 19.36 -24.23 -13.88
N ASN A 553 19.16 -23.39 -14.90
CA ASN A 553 19.02 -23.83 -16.29
C ASN A 553 19.74 -22.87 -17.27
N PRO A 554 21.07 -23.05 -17.48
CA PRO A 554 21.89 -22.18 -18.32
C PRO A 554 21.52 -22.16 -19.81
N ASN A 555 20.55 -22.98 -20.24
CA ASN A 555 20.03 -23.00 -21.61
C ASN A 555 18.69 -22.25 -21.76
N PHE A 556 18.22 -21.52 -20.75
CA PHE A 556 16.99 -20.73 -20.86
C PHE A 556 17.31 -19.35 -21.47
N PRO A 557 16.94 -19.08 -22.73
CA PRO A 557 17.36 -17.86 -23.40
C PRO A 557 16.60 -16.66 -22.80
N THR A 558 17.34 -15.62 -22.42
CA THR A 558 16.78 -14.35 -21.93
C THR A 558 16.80 -13.34 -23.08
N THR A 559 15.67 -13.22 -23.79
CA THR A 559 15.60 -12.55 -25.12
C THR A 559 14.63 -11.38 -25.21
N GLY A 560 13.99 -11.00 -24.10
CA GLY A 560 13.00 -9.92 -24.10
C GLY A 560 13.62 -8.53 -24.12
N ASP A 561 12.86 -7.53 -24.54
CA ASP A 561 13.27 -6.13 -24.51
C ASP A 561 12.88 -5.45 -23.19
N ALA A 562 13.72 -4.53 -22.72
CA ALA A 562 13.37 -3.68 -21.59
C ALA A 562 12.37 -2.60 -22.02
N GLY A 563 11.43 -2.29 -21.13
CA GLY A 563 10.44 -1.24 -21.34
C GLY A 563 10.99 0.16 -21.07
N ASN A 564 10.12 1.16 -21.15
CA ASN A 564 10.49 2.56 -20.94
C ASN A 564 10.23 2.99 -19.49
N VAL A 565 11.07 3.90 -19.00
CA VAL A 565 10.86 4.59 -17.72
C VAL A 565 10.63 6.07 -18.00
N THR A 566 9.47 6.60 -17.62
CA THR A 566 9.14 8.02 -17.74
C THR A 566 8.97 8.63 -16.35
N ILE A 567 9.75 9.66 -16.05
CA ILE A 567 9.71 10.40 -14.78
C ILE A 567 9.37 11.86 -15.05
N ARG A 568 8.35 12.37 -14.35
CA ARG A 568 8.04 13.80 -14.29
C ARG A 568 8.01 14.26 -12.85
N THR A 569 8.82 15.25 -12.50
CA THR A 569 8.83 15.81 -11.14
C THR A 569 9.45 17.18 -11.05
N SER A 570 9.16 17.99 -10.03
CA SER A 570 9.94 19.22 -9.84
C SER A 570 11.40 18.91 -9.47
N LEU A 571 11.64 17.94 -8.58
CA LEU A 571 12.99 17.61 -8.12
C LEU A 571 13.24 16.09 -8.05
N LEU A 572 14.24 15.62 -8.81
CA LEU A 572 14.73 14.24 -8.72
C LEU A 572 16.07 14.21 -7.97
N LYS A 573 16.10 13.54 -6.83
CA LYS A 573 17.31 13.26 -6.03
C LYS A 573 17.63 11.79 -6.08
N ILE A 574 18.87 11.46 -6.42
CA ILE A 574 19.38 10.09 -6.42
C ILE A 574 20.71 10.08 -5.69
N GLY A 575 20.81 9.32 -4.61
CA GLY A 575 22.01 9.31 -3.78
C GLY A 575 22.36 7.96 -3.19
N ASN A 576 23.58 7.87 -2.65
CA ASN A 576 24.05 6.71 -1.88
C ASN A 576 23.92 5.38 -2.66
N GLN A 577 24.40 5.36 -3.91
CA GLN A 577 24.40 4.23 -4.85
C GLN A 577 23.04 3.80 -5.40
N ALA A 578 21.98 4.55 -5.12
CA ALA A 578 20.67 4.30 -5.71
C ALA A 578 20.67 4.51 -7.25
N ASN A 579 19.68 3.88 -7.90
CA ASN A 579 19.65 3.72 -9.35
C ASN A 579 18.30 4.15 -9.96
N VAL A 580 18.31 4.80 -11.11
CA VAL A 580 17.15 4.90 -12.02
C VAL A 580 17.56 4.34 -13.37
N SER A 581 16.86 3.32 -13.87
CA SER A 581 17.39 2.55 -14.99
C SER A 581 16.40 1.92 -15.95
N VAL A 582 16.84 1.74 -17.19
CA VAL A 582 16.27 0.76 -18.12
C VAL A 582 17.40 -0.19 -18.52
N ALA A 583 17.21 -1.50 -18.33
CA ALA A 583 18.33 -2.42 -18.46
C ALA A 583 17.95 -3.76 -19.11
N ASN A 584 18.82 -4.23 -20.00
CA ASN A 584 18.76 -5.59 -20.51
C ASN A 584 20.01 -6.35 -20.06
N TYR A 585 19.83 -7.26 -19.10
CA TYR A 585 20.87 -8.17 -18.63
C TYR A 585 20.83 -9.54 -19.31
N GLY A 586 19.93 -9.71 -20.28
CA GLY A 586 19.78 -10.96 -21.01
C GLY A 586 20.80 -11.16 -22.13
N ASP A 587 20.70 -12.32 -22.78
CA ASP A 587 21.57 -12.72 -23.89
C ASP A 587 21.27 -11.96 -25.19
N ILE A 588 20.01 -11.54 -25.38
CA ILE A 588 19.54 -10.82 -26.57
C ILE A 588 18.49 -9.79 -26.14
N GLY A 589 18.50 -8.62 -26.76
CA GLY A 589 17.45 -7.61 -26.63
C GLY A 589 18.00 -6.22 -26.42
N ILE A 590 17.14 -5.22 -26.56
CA ILE A 590 17.54 -3.81 -26.39
C ILE A 590 17.22 -3.31 -24.98
N ALA A 591 18.04 -2.36 -24.52
CA ALA A 591 17.64 -1.53 -23.39
C ALA A 591 16.62 -0.47 -23.85
N GLY A 592 15.66 -0.15 -22.99
CA GLY A 592 14.56 0.75 -23.32
C GLY A 592 14.96 2.23 -23.35
N ARG A 593 13.96 3.12 -23.29
CA ARG A 593 14.18 4.56 -23.17
C ARG A 593 13.89 5.04 -21.75
N LEU A 594 14.77 5.88 -21.23
CA LEU A 594 14.58 6.61 -19.98
C LEU A 594 14.32 8.09 -20.29
N LYS A 595 13.13 8.58 -19.97
CA LYS A 595 12.73 9.97 -20.18
C LYS A 595 12.51 10.68 -18.84
N ILE A 596 13.26 11.74 -18.58
CA ILE A 596 13.12 12.58 -17.38
C ILE A 596 12.73 14.00 -17.78
N SER A 597 11.64 14.50 -17.20
CA SER A 597 11.26 15.91 -17.28
C SER A 597 11.17 16.48 -15.88
N ALA A 598 12.04 17.42 -15.53
CA ALA A 598 12.07 17.99 -14.19
C ALA A 598 12.49 19.45 -14.12
N ASP A 599 12.38 20.10 -12.96
CA ASP A 599 13.09 21.37 -12.77
C ASP A 599 14.56 21.11 -12.51
N SER A 600 14.90 20.13 -11.66
CA SER A 600 16.29 19.80 -11.36
C SER A 600 16.53 18.33 -11.07
N ILE A 601 17.75 17.88 -11.41
CA ILE A 601 18.29 16.58 -11.03
C ILE A 601 19.50 16.81 -10.13
N GLN A 602 19.55 16.10 -9.00
CA GLN A 602 20.68 16.07 -8.08
C GLN A 602 21.16 14.63 -7.89
N LEU A 603 22.37 14.34 -8.38
CA LEU A 603 23.06 13.07 -8.16
C LEU A 603 24.16 13.26 -7.12
N ASN A 604 24.18 12.38 -6.12
CA ASN A 604 25.25 12.34 -5.12
C ASN A 604 25.65 10.89 -4.85
N ARG A 605 26.69 10.42 -5.53
CA ARG A 605 27.02 8.99 -5.62
C ARG A 605 25.82 8.17 -6.14
N GLY A 606 25.03 8.72 -7.06
CA GLY A 606 23.82 8.09 -7.61
C GLY A 606 23.99 7.79 -9.10
N ASN A 607 23.19 6.84 -9.62
CA ASN A 607 23.30 6.39 -11.01
C ASN A 607 21.98 6.55 -11.78
N ILE A 608 22.07 7.02 -13.02
CA ILE A 608 21.00 6.95 -14.02
C ILE A 608 21.58 6.19 -15.22
N PHE A 609 20.93 5.10 -15.67
CA PHE A 609 21.49 4.35 -16.79
C PHE A 609 20.48 3.66 -17.71
N ALA A 610 20.86 3.51 -18.96
CA ALA A 610 20.14 2.79 -20.00
C ALA A 610 21.09 1.81 -20.69
N SER A 611 21.35 0.66 -20.07
CA SER A 611 22.47 -0.24 -20.48
C SER A 611 22.00 -1.62 -20.90
N ALA A 612 22.71 -2.22 -21.85
CA ALA A 612 22.51 -3.60 -22.26
C ALA A 612 23.80 -4.42 -22.10
N PHE A 613 23.67 -5.68 -21.68
CA PHE A 613 24.82 -6.58 -21.53
C PHE A 613 25.37 -7.01 -22.89
N SER A 614 24.55 -7.62 -23.76
CA SER A 614 24.97 -8.10 -25.08
C SER A 614 24.35 -7.33 -26.26
N GLY A 615 23.17 -6.74 -26.07
CA GLY A 615 22.42 -5.98 -27.08
C GLY A 615 22.69 -4.48 -27.10
N GLU A 616 21.86 -3.72 -27.82
CA GLU A 616 22.04 -2.27 -27.98
C GLU A 616 21.73 -1.50 -26.69
N GLY A 617 22.60 -0.55 -26.34
CA GLY A 617 22.41 0.38 -25.24
C GLY A 617 21.16 1.22 -25.43
N GLY A 618 20.52 1.59 -24.32
CA GLY A 618 19.24 2.29 -24.32
C GLY A 618 19.41 3.79 -24.45
N ASN A 619 18.32 4.51 -24.69
CA ASN A 619 18.38 5.96 -24.88
C ASN A 619 17.97 6.71 -23.60
N ILE A 620 18.66 7.81 -23.29
CA ILE A 620 18.29 8.70 -22.18
C ILE A 620 17.95 10.09 -22.72
N ASP A 621 16.76 10.57 -22.39
CA ASP A 621 16.26 11.91 -22.73
C ASP A 621 15.98 12.71 -21.44
N ILE A 622 16.80 13.72 -21.16
CA ILE A 622 16.67 14.58 -19.99
C ILE A 622 16.31 16.00 -20.42
N ASN A 623 15.18 16.50 -19.94
CA ASN A 623 14.74 17.88 -20.16
C ASN A 623 14.51 18.59 -18.81
N LEU A 624 15.29 19.62 -18.53
CA LEU A 624 15.30 20.33 -17.26
C LEU A 624 15.00 21.82 -17.41
N ASN A 625 14.17 22.35 -16.51
CA ASN A 625 13.87 23.79 -16.47
C ASN A 625 14.93 24.62 -15.73
N LYS A 626 15.76 23.99 -14.87
CA LYS A 626 16.76 24.70 -14.04
C LYS A 626 18.16 24.10 -14.13
N SER A 627 18.40 22.91 -13.56
CA SER A 627 19.77 22.42 -13.40
C SER A 627 19.94 20.91 -13.28
N PHE A 628 21.05 20.41 -13.81
CA PHE A 628 21.59 19.07 -13.52
C PHE A 628 22.88 19.23 -12.71
N VAL A 629 22.95 18.59 -11.54
CA VAL A 629 24.14 18.58 -10.69
C VAL A 629 24.51 17.16 -10.31
N ALA A 630 25.73 16.74 -10.63
CA ALA A 630 26.28 15.43 -10.28
C ALA A 630 27.54 15.55 -9.42
N ARG A 631 27.60 14.79 -8.32
CA ARG A 631 28.69 14.82 -7.33
C ARG A 631 29.09 13.42 -6.87
N ASN A 632 30.29 13.31 -6.31
CA ASN A 632 30.82 12.11 -5.65
C ASN A 632 30.70 10.80 -6.47
N ASN A 633 31.35 10.71 -7.63
CA ASN A 633 31.30 9.54 -8.50
C ASN A 633 29.88 9.16 -8.96
N SER A 634 29.06 10.16 -9.29
CA SER A 634 27.76 9.90 -9.90
C SER A 634 27.90 9.56 -11.38
N LEU A 635 27.02 8.70 -11.89
CA LEU A 635 27.13 8.19 -13.25
C LEU A 635 25.83 8.38 -14.02
N LEU A 636 25.94 8.90 -15.24
CA LEU A 636 24.90 8.88 -16.26
C LEU A 636 25.39 8.06 -17.45
N ASN A 637 24.76 6.92 -17.73
CA ASN A 637 25.34 5.88 -18.61
C ASN A 637 24.36 5.30 -19.64
N THR A 638 24.75 5.20 -20.91
CA THR A 638 24.02 4.49 -21.98
C THR A 638 24.82 3.36 -22.65
N GLU A 639 25.82 2.82 -21.95
CA GLU A 639 26.80 1.87 -22.50
C GLU A 639 26.21 0.50 -22.89
N SER A 640 26.81 -0.10 -23.93
CA SER A 640 26.67 -1.52 -24.24
C SER A 640 27.99 -2.25 -23.93
N LEU A 641 27.92 -3.25 -23.03
CA LEU A 641 29.09 -3.98 -22.55
C LEU A 641 29.54 -5.11 -23.49
N GLY A 642 28.70 -5.47 -24.46
CA GLY A 642 28.88 -6.65 -25.30
C GLY A 642 29.11 -6.29 -26.77
N THR A 643 28.28 -6.87 -27.64
CA THR A 643 28.37 -6.69 -29.09
C THR A 643 27.53 -5.55 -29.64
N GLY A 644 26.61 -5.01 -28.84
CA GLY A 644 25.74 -3.91 -29.26
C GLY A 644 26.45 -2.56 -29.33
N ASN A 645 25.77 -1.61 -29.98
CA ASN A 645 26.19 -0.21 -29.99
C ASN A 645 25.84 0.46 -28.65
N GLY A 646 26.60 1.49 -28.28
CA GLY A 646 26.23 2.39 -27.19
C GLY A 646 24.95 3.16 -27.51
N GLY A 647 24.12 3.38 -26.51
CA GLY A 647 22.86 4.12 -26.65
C GLY A 647 23.07 5.63 -26.68
N ASN A 648 22.06 6.38 -27.13
CA ASN A 648 22.16 7.84 -27.26
C ASN A 648 21.68 8.57 -26.01
N LEU A 649 22.23 9.75 -25.78
CA LEU A 649 21.96 10.57 -24.62
C LEU A 649 21.71 12.02 -25.05
N THR A 650 20.53 12.53 -24.70
CA THR A 650 20.14 13.93 -24.93
C THR A 650 19.93 14.64 -23.60
N ILE A 651 20.64 15.74 -23.34
CA ILE A 651 20.41 16.62 -22.19
C ILE A 651 20.06 18.03 -22.66
N SER A 652 18.92 18.53 -22.21
CA SER A 652 18.56 19.94 -22.28
C SER A 652 18.44 20.48 -20.85
N SER A 653 19.31 21.41 -20.45
CA SER A 653 19.29 22.02 -19.12
C SER A 653 19.98 23.38 -19.13
N PRO A 654 19.41 24.46 -18.54
CA PRO A 654 20.09 25.75 -18.44
C PRO A 654 21.48 25.63 -17.81
N VAL A 655 21.62 24.84 -16.75
CA VAL A 655 22.90 24.59 -16.07
C VAL A 655 23.20 23.10 -16.02
N LEU A 656 24.41 22.71 -16.42
CA LEU A 656 24.94 21.36 -16.30
C LEU A 656 26.24 21.38 -15.49
N ALA A 657 26.28 20.69 -14.34
CA ALA A 657 27.46 20.65 -13.49
C ALA A 657 27.80 19.23 -13.04
N GLY A 658 29.08 18.86 -13.12
CA GLY A 658 29.59 17.59 -12.61
C GLY A 658 30.93 17.78 -11.90
N PHE A 659 31.03 17.25 -10.68
CA PHE A 659 32.22 17.35 -9.85
C PHE A 659 32.61 15.98 -9.27
N GLU A 660 33.83 15.89 -8.74
CA GLU A 660 34.28 14.74 -7.95
C GLU A 660 34.15 13.41 -8.72
N ASN A 661 34.68 13.38 -9.96
CA ASN A 661 34.68 12.20 -10.83
C ASN A 661 33.28 11.69 -11.20
N SER A 662 32.35 12.63 -11.39
CA SER A 662 31.01 12.32 -11.92
C SER A 662 30.98 12.41 -13.44
N ASP A 663 30.48 11.37 -14.11
CA ASP A 663 30.69 11.13 -15.54
C ASP A 663 29.37 10.97 -16.32
N ILE A 664 29.43 11.33 -17.60
CA ILE A 664 28.36 11.14 -18.60
C ILE A 664 28.94 10.30 -19.74
N ILE A 665 28.43 9.08 -19.90
CA ILE A 665 29.04 8.10 -20.79
C ILE A 665 28.02 7.48 -21.76
N ALA A 666 28.45 7.28 -23.00
CA ALA A 666 27.72 6.59 -24.08
C ALA A 666 28.66 5.63 -24.82
N ASN A 667 29.46 4.88 -24.06
CA ASN A 667 30.52 4.04 -24.62
C ASN A 667 29.99 2.73 -25.20
N ALA A 668 30.85 2.00 -25.91
CA ALA A 668 30.62 0.62 -26.32
C ALA A 668 31.92 -0.18 -26.27
N VAL A 669 31.81 -1.51 -26.09
CA VAL A 669 33.00 -2.38 -26.17
C VAL A 669 33.26 -2.77 -27.62
N LYS A 670 32.41 -3.61 -28.21
CA LYS A 670 32.61 -4.11 -29.59
C LYS A 670 31.80 -3.37 -30.66
N GLY A 671 30.64 -2.82 -30.31
CA GLY A 671 29.83 -2.00 -31.21
C GLY A 671 30.35 -0.56 -31.30
N ASN A 672 29.66 0.30 -32.04
CA ASN A 672 30.01 1.73 -32.11
C ASN A 672 29.57 2.45 -30.83
N GLY A 673 30.31 3.48 -30.42
CA GLY A 673 29.90 4.37 -29.34
C GLY A 673 28.61 5.12 -29.70
N GLY A 674 27.80 5.43 -28.69
CA GLY A 674 26.54 6.17 -28.84
C GLY A 674 26.76 7.67 -29.02
N ASN A 675 25.71 8.43 -29.31
CA ASN A 675 25.82 9.89 -29.45
C ASN A 675 25.36 10.62 -28.19
N ILE A 676 26.09 11.68 -27.82
CA ILE A 676 25.76 12.58 -26.72
C ILE A 676 25.48 13.97 -27.29
N ASP A 677 24.25 14.45 -27.14
CA ASP A 677 23.84 15.81 -27.49
C ASP A 677 23.44 16.58 -26.22
N ILE A 678 24.18 17.65 -25.92
CA ILE A 678 23.96 18.50 -24.75
C ILE A 678 23.62 19.91 -25.22
N THR A 679 22.48 20.44 -24.76
CA THR A 679 22.07 21.84 -24.94
C THR A 679 22.01 22.52 -23.57
N THR A 680 22.84 23.54 -23.37
CA THR A 680 22.95 24.23 -22.07
C THR A 680 23.34 25.69 -22.21
N GLN A 681 23.10 26.51 -21.18
CA GLN A 681 23.65 27.88 -21.10
C GLN A 681 25.00 27.91 -20.37
N GLY A 682 25.32 26.85 -19.62
CA GLY A 682 26.58 26.74 -18.89
C GLY A 682 26.89 25.32 -18.45
N ILE A 683 28.11 24.87 -18.77
CA ILE A 683 28.66 23.58 -18.35
C ILE A 683 29.84 23.80 -17.38
N PHE A 684 29.82 23.13 -16.22
CA PHE A 684 30.81 23.29 -15.15
C PHE A 684 31.38 21.95 -14.68
N GLY A 685 32.70 21.88 -14.55
CA GLY A 685 33.45 20.72 -14.03
C GLY A 685 33.58 19.53 -15.00
N LEU A 686 32.55 19.24 -15.78
CA LEU A 686 32.55 18.23 -16.86
C LEU A 686 33.39 18.70 -18.05
N LYS A 687 34.23 17.81 -18.61
CA LYS A 687 34.85 18.05 -19.93
C LYS A 687 34.84 16.79 -20.78
N PHE A 688 34.61 16.99 -22.07
CA PHE A 688 34.81 15.94 -23.07
C PHE A 688 36.25 15.43 -23.06
N ARG A 689 36.40 14.11 -23.04
CA ARG A 689 37.68 13.39 -23.19
C ARG A 689 37.44 12.10 -23.96
N GLU A 690 38.42 11.71 -24.75
CA GLU A 690 38.38 10.47 -25.55
C GLU A 690 38.42 9.19 -24.70
N GLN A 691 38.89 9.30 -23.45
CA GLN A 691 38.97 8.19 -22.49
C GLN A 691 38.61 8.70 -21.10
N LEU A 692 38.05 7.81 -20.28
CA LEU A 692 37.76 8.07 -18.87
C LEU A 692 39.05 8.33 -18.08
N THR A 693 38.99 9.32 -17.22
CA THR A 693 40.03 9.77 -16.31
C THR A 693 39.49 9.80 -14.88
N SER A 694 40.32 10.16 -13.90
CA SER A 694 39.87 10.36 -12.52
C SER A 694 39.17 11.72 -12.28
N LYS A 695 38.63 12.32 -13.34
CA LYS A 695 37.96 13.63 -13.33
C LYS A 695 36.59 13.46 -13.97
N SER A 696 35.73 14.46 -13.78
CA SER A 696 34.40 14.48 -14.40
C SER A 696 34.46 14.57 -15.93
N ASP A 697 34.02 13.52 -16.58
CA ASP A 697 34.22 13.28 -18.01
C ASP A 697 32.90 13.14 -18.79
N ILE A 698 32.96 13.53 -20.06
CA ILE A 698 31.94 13.22 -21.06
C ILE A 698 32.61 12.36 -22.13
N THR A 699 32.13 11.14 -22.37
CA THR A 699 32.75 10.21 -23.32
C THR A 699 31.72 9.38 -24.08
N ALA A 700 32.03 9.09 -25.35
CA ALA A 700 31.23 8.29 -26.26
C ALA A 700 32.14 7.37 -27.08
N SER A 701 33.09 6.70 -26.44
CA SER A 701 34.16 5.95 -27.09
C SER A 701 33.75 4.50 -27.40
N SER A 702 34.45 3.87 -28.34
CA SER A 702 34.39 2.42 -28.52
C SER A 702 35.79 1.78 -28.47
N GLU A 703 35.91 0.59 -27.88
CA GLU A 703 37.18 -0.14 -27.83
C GLU A 703 37.54 -0.77 -29.19
N TYR A 704 36.58 -1.44 -29.83
CA TYR A 704 36.80 -2.13 -31.12
C TYR A 704 35.98 -1.57 -32.28
N GLY A 705 34.98 -0.73 -31.99
CA GLY A 705 34.13 -0.05 -32.97
C GLY A 705 34.57 1.39 -33.23
N VAL A 706 33.67 2.18 -33.81
CA VAL A 706 33.89 3.61 -34.06
C VAL A 706 33.40 4.42 -32.86
N ASN A 707 34.17 5.44 -32.45
CA ASN A 707 33.73 6.41 -31.44
C ASN A 707 32.44 7.13 -31.91
N GLY A 708 31.52 7.33 -30.99
CA GLY A 708 30.32 8.13 -31.19
C GLY A 708 30.61 9.63 -31.13
N ARG A 709 29.58 10.44 -31.36
CA ARG A 709 29.69 11.90 -31.40
C ARG A 709 29.32 12.51 -30.06
N VAL A 710 30.15 13.43 -29.57
CA VAL A 710 29.80 14.34 -28.47
C VAL A 710 29.60 15.74 -29.02
N ASN A 711 28.40 16.29 -28.87
CA ASN A 711 28.02 17.61 -29.35
C ASN A 711 27.48 18.46 -28.19
N ILE A 712 28.14 19.58 -27.92
CA ILE A 712 27.79 20.48 -26.82
C ILE A 712 27.41 21.85 -27.40
N ASN A 713 26.10 22.10 -27.45
CA ASN A 713 25.52 23.36 -27.88
C ASN A 713 25.40 24.28 -26.66
N ASN A 714 26.39 25.14 -26.47
CA ASN A 714 26.33 26.19 -25.45
C ASN A 714 25.57 27.40 -26.00
N VAL A 715 24.32 27.58 -25.60
CA VAL A 715 23.49 28.74 -25.95
C VAL A 715 23.90 29.90 -25.05
N GLY A 716 25.11 30.41 -25.28
CA GLY A 716 25.66 31.53 -24.53
C GLY A 716 24.89 32.82 -24.80
N ILE A 717 24.74 33.65 -23.78
CA ILE A 717 24.46 35.08 -23.95
C ILE A 717 25.74 35.68 -24.56
N ASP A 718 25.65 36.26 -25.75
CA ASP A 718 26.73 37.03 -26.37
C ASP A 718 27.06 38.26 -25.49
N PRO A 719 28.20 38.28 -24.76
CA PRO A 719 28.57 39.42 -23.92
C PRO A 719 28.85 40.69 -24.74
N GLY A 720 29.06 40.57 -26.06
CA GLY A 720 29.29 41.69 -26.98
C GLY A 720 28.03 42.50 -27.28
N SER A 721 26.84 41.93 -27.07
CA SER A 721 25.56 42.60 -27.33
C SER A 721 25.23 43.75 -26.35
N GLY A 722 26.01 43.89 -25.27
CA GLY A 722 25.97 45.03 -24.33
C GLY A 722 27.06 46.08 -24.53
N LEU A 723 27.97 45.90 -25.51
CA LEU A 723 29.01 46.87 -25.81
C LEU A 723 28.43 47.98 -26.69
N VAL A 724 28.07 49.11 -26.07
CA VAL A 724 27.79 50.36 -26.80
C VAL A 724 29.11 50.87 -27.37
N GLU A 725 29.18 51.03 -28.69
CA GLU A 725 30.31 51.69 -29.35
C GLU A 725 30.36 53.16 -28.90
N LEU A 726 31.41 53.55 -28.19
CA LEU A 726 31.63 54.95 -27.80
C LEU A 726 31.81 55.80 -29.06
N SER A 727 30.97 56.83 -29.21
CA SER A 727 30.99 57.76 -30.34
C SER A 727 32.41 58.31 -30.58
N ALA A 728 32.96 58.03 -31.76
CA ALA A 728 34.28 58.46 -32.20
C ALA A 728 34.32 59.91 -32.75
N GLN A 729 33.42 60.79 -32.30
CA GLN A 729 33.59 62.22 -32.55
C GLN A 729 34.53 62.82 -31.50
N LEU A 730 35.83 62.75 -31.79
CA LEU A 730 36.81 63.68 -31.23
C LEU A 730 36.46 65.09 -31.70
N SER A 731 36.05 65.96 -30.76
CA SER A 731 35.94 67.40 -30.99
C SER A 731 37.32 67.96 -31.38
N GLU A 732 37.49 68.33 -32.64
CA GLU A 732 38.69 68.94 -33.24
C GLU A 732 38.99 70.32 -32.60
N PRO A 733 40.05 70.47 -31.79
CA PRO A 733 40.37 71.73 -31.10
C PRO A 733 40.91 72.84 -32.02
N SER A 734 41.09 72.58 -33.32
CA SER A 734 41.66 73.53 -34.28
C SER A 734 40.66 74.57 -34.81
N GLN A 735 39.34 74.39 -34.58
CA GLN A 735 38.31 75.34 -35.01
C GLN A 735 37.87 76.35 -33.94
N GLN A 736 38.50 76.36 -32.76
CA GLN A 736 38.19 77.29 -31.67
C GLN A 736 39.27 78.36 -31.41
N ILE A 737 40.21 78.56 -32.32
CA ILE A 737 41.26 79.58 -32.17
C ILE A 737 40.83 80.86 -32.88
N THR A 738 40.29 81.81 -32.11
CA THR A 738 40.09 83.19 -32.53
C THR A 738 41.41 83.96 -32.56
N SER A 739 41.45 84.95 -33.43
CA SER A 739 42.57 85.78 -33.87
C SER A 739 43.41 86.41 -32.76
N GLY A 740 44.74 86.34 -32.91
CA GLY A 740 45.71 86.98 -32.02
C GLY A 740 45.90 88.47 -32.28
N CYS A 741 46.11 89.22 -31.19
CA CYS A 741 46.77 90.53 -31.18
C CYS A 741 47.75 90.62 -30.01
N SER A 742 49.00 90.94 -30.39
CA SER A 742 50.09 91.64 -29.69
C SER A 742 50.35 91.45 -28.18
N SER A 743 51.51 90.84 -27.92
CA SER A 743 52.50 91.06 -26.85
C SER A 743 52.16 91.95 -25.65
N ASN A 744 52.20 91.38 -24.45
CA ASN A 744 53.27 91.61 -23.46
C ASN A 744 52.95 90.91 -22.12
N GLY A 745 53.94 90.19 -21.57
CA GLY A 745 54.01 89.86 -20.14
C GLY A 745 53.46 88.50 -19.72
N ASP A 746 54.39 87.61 -19.39
CA ASP A 746 54.34 86.48 -18.44
C ASP A 746 53.06 85.63 -18.35
N SER A 747 53.19 84.34 -18.70
CA SER A 747 52.20 83.31 -18.35
C SER A 747 52.87 82.05 -17.79
N ASN A 748 52.26 81.56 -16.71
CA ASN A 748 52.71 80.52 -15.81
C ASN A 748 52.05 79.17 -16.14
N PHE A 749 52.71 78.06 -15.83
CA PHE A 749 52.24 76.70 -16.15
C PHE A 749 51.50 76.05 -14.96
N VAL A 750 50.24 75.63 -15.16
CA VAL A 750 49.45 74.89 -14.17
C VAL A 750 49.11 73.50 -14.72
N VAL A 751 49.48 72.46 -13.98
CA VAL A 751 49.11 71.06 -14.25
C VAL A 751 47.98 70.63 -13.33
N THR A 752 46.81 70.37 -13.90
CA THR A 752 45.65 69.76 -13.22
C THR A 752 45.51 68.29 -13.65
N GLY A 753 46.19 67.37 -12.96
CA GLY A 753 46.00 65.93 -13.21
C GLY A 753 46.95 65.04 -12.42
N ARG A 754 46.39 64.03 -11.74
CA ARG A 754 47.12 63.05 -10.92
C ARG A 754 47.47 61.83 -11.76
N GLY A 755 48.62 61.86 -12.40
CA GLY A 755 49.30 60.70 -12.99
C GLY A 755 50.79 60.91 -12.81
N GLY A 756 51.41 60.10 -11.94
CA GLY A 756 52.74 60.32 -11.36
C GLY A 756 53.90 60.31 -12.35
N ILE A 757 54.02 61.37 -13.16
CA ILE A 757 55.23 61.70 -13.92
C ILE A 757 56.02 62.73 -13.10
N PRO A 758 57.32 62.51 -12.84
CA PRO A 758 58.14 63.47 -12.08
C PRO A 758 58.27 64.81 -12.81
N ARG A 759 58.17 65.91 -12.07
CA ARG A 759 58.24 67.30 -12.59
C ARG A 759 59.64 67.75 -13.03
N ASN A 760 60.64 66.86 -13.06
CA ASN A 760 62.02 67.19 -13.47
C ASN A 760 62.78 65.94 -13.96
N PRO A 761 63.52 66.01 -15.08
CA PRO A 761 64.30 64.90 -15.64
C PRO A 761 65.55 64.46 -14.85
N THR A 762 65.85 65.05 -13.69
CA THR A 762 67.05 64.69 -12.89
C THR A 762 66.75 64.16 -11.48
N HIS A 763 65.49 63.90 -11.13
CA HIS A 763 65.11 63.43 -9.80
C HIS A 763 64.95 61.90 -9.74
N HIS A 764 65.56 61.27 -8.73
CA HIS A 764 65.56 59.81 -8.55
C HIS A 764 64.15 59.25 -8.27
N LEU A 765 63.83 58.14 -8.94
CA LEU A 765 62.60 57.35 -8.75
C LEU A 765 62.66 56.63 -7.40
N ASN A 766 61.85 57.06 -6.43
CA ASN A 766 61.60 56.28 -5.22
C ASN A 766 60.49 55.25 -5.50
N SER A 767 60.88 53.96 -5.53
CA SER A 767 59.97 52.82 -5.60
C SER A 767 59.38 52.54 -4.22
N ASN A 768 58.19 53.06 -3.94
CA ASN A 768 57.34 52.49 -2.89
C ASN A 768 56.26 51.63 -3.55
N PRO A 769 56.38 50.28 -3.55
CA PRO A 769 55.32 49.42 -4.01
C PRO A 769 54.15 49.50 -3.03
N ILE A 770 52.96 49.79 -3.57
CA ILE A 770 51.71 49.69 -2.85
C ILE A 770 51.44 48.20 -2.68
N TRP A 771 51.59 47.71 -1.45
CA TRP A 771 51.33 46.33 -1.08
C TRP A 771 49.85 46.00 -1.28
N PHE A 772 49.57 44.93 -2.04
CA PHE A 772 48.29 44.24 -2.08
C PHE A 772 48.48 42.93 -1.30
N ASP A 773 47.73 42.77 -0.22
CA ASP A 773 47.82 41.62 0.68
C ASP A 773 47.14 40.39 0.05
N ILE A 774 47.94 39.35 -0.20
CA ILE A 774 47.50 37.99 -0.52
C ILE A 774 47.93 37.17 0.70
N GLY A 775 47.01 36.93 1.62
CA GLY A 775 47.27 36.07 2.77
C GLY A 775 47.31 34.62 2.34
N ASP A 776 48.45 33.95 2.54
CA ASP A 776 48.47 32.51 2.80
C ASP A 776 49.53 32.13 3.85
N LEU A 777 49.16 31.08 4.59
CA LEU A 777 49.77 30.43 5.72
C LEU A 777 51.22 29.95 5.46
N SER A 778 52.14 30.27 6.38
CA SER A 778 52.92 29.26 7.13
C SER A 778 54.06 29.86 7.98
N ALA A 779 54.04 29.50 9.27
CA ALA A 779 55.16 29.31 10.20
C ALA A 779 56.10 30.51 10.51
N SER A 780 56.41 30.85 11.76
CA SER A 780 56.81 29.97 12.87
C SER A 780 56.97 30.78 14.18
N GLY A 781 56.88 30.08 15.32
CA GLY A 781 56.62 30.65 16.64
C GLY A 781 57.80 31.24 17.42
N ALA A 782 57.46 31.86 18.55
CA ALA A 782 58.07 31.57 19.85
C ALA A 782 57.16 32.05 21.00
N ARG A 783 57.11 31.25 22.06
CA ARG A 783 56.20 31.27 23.21
C ARG A 783 56.48 32.43 24.19
N ASN A 784 55.44 32.95 24.86
CA ASN A 784 55.20 32.73 26.29
C ASN A 784 53.93 33.44 26.83
N ASN A 785 53.00 32.60 27.28
CA ASN A 785 52.10 32.68 28.45
C ASN A 785 51.72 34.06 29.01
N ASN A 786 50.47 34.46 28.76
CA ASN A 786 49.45 34.75 29.78
C ASN A 786 48.19 35.32 29.10
N ALA A 787 47.17 34.48 28.87
CA ALA A 787 45.82 34.95 28.60
C ALA A 787 44.80 33.84 28.92
N GLU A 788 43.88 34.18 29.82
CA GLU A 788 42.67 33.44 30.13
C GLU A 788 41.78 33.33 28.88
N VAL A 789 41.24 32.14 28.66
CA VAL A 789 40.35 31.84 27.53
C VAL A 789 38.94 32.33 27.83
N THR A 790 38.46 33.29 27.06
CA THR A 790 37.01 33.59 26.95
C THR A 790 36.55 33.25 25.53
N THR A 791 36.01 32.04 25.35
CA THR A 791 35.28 31.64 24.15
C THR A 791 33.81 32.02 24.32
N ILE A 792 33.31 32.97 23.51
CA ILE A 792 31.87 33.20 23.37
C ILE A 792 31.38 32.35 22.19
N SER A 793 30.79 31.21 22.53
CA SER A 793 29.88 30.45 21.68
C SER A 793 28.49 31.04 21.85
N ASN A 794 27.87 31.53 20.78
CA ASN A 794 26.45 31.89 20.77
C ASN A 794 25.73 31.02 19.75
N GLN A 795 25.50 29.76 20.12
CA GLN A 795 24.31 29.03 19.70
C GLN A 795 23.40 28.89 20.92
N PRO A 796 22.12 29.32 20.84
CA PRO A 796 21.19 29.10 21.94
C PRO A 796 20.99 27.58 22.11
N ALA A 797 21.17 27.09 23.33
CA ALA A 797 20.91 25.71 23.68
C ALA A 797 19.43 25.38 23.41
N ILE A 798 19.18 24.24 22.78
CA ILE A 798 17.82 23.70 22.62
C ILE A 798 17.34 23.27 24.01
N VAL A 799 16.24 23.87 24.48
CA VAL A 799 15.63 23.58 25.79
C VAL A 799 14.23 23.02 25.57
N GLU A 800 13.89 21.93 26.27
CA GLU A 800 12.55 21.33 26.22
C GLU A 800 11.49 22.29 26.78
N ALA A 801 10.35 22.40 26.11
CA ALA A 801 9.24 23.21 26.58
C ALA A 801 8.62 22.60 27.84
N THR A 802 8.50 23.39 28.90
CA THR A 802 7.93 22.95 30.19
C THR A 802 6.50 23.44 30.42
N SER A 803 6.00 24.33 29.55
CA SER A 803 4.63 24.84 29.60
C SER A 803 4.18 25.39 28.24
N PHE A 804 2.91 25.75 28.13
CA PHE A 804 2.38 26.52 27.01
C PHE A 804 1.55 27.70 27.51
N ILE A 805 1.61 28.82 26.80
CA ILE A 805 0.81 30.02 27.06
C ILE A 805 -0.03 30.34 25.82
N ARG A 806 -1.13 31.07 26.02
CA ARG A 806 -1.91 31.62 24.91
C ARG A 806 -1.58 33.09 24.75
N ASN A 807 -1.08 33.50 23.58
CA ASN A 807 -0.72 34.89 23.32
C ASN A 807 -1.95 35.77 23.09
N GLN A 808 -1.75 37.08 22.95
CA GLN A 808 -2.83 38.07 22.82
C GLN A 808 -3.67 37.89 21.55
N ASP A 809 -3.15 37.18 20.55
CA ASP A 809 -3.83 36.86 19.29
C ASP A 809 -4.56 35.50 19.35
N GLY A 810 -4.49 34.79 20.49
CA GLY A 810 -5.19 33.52 20.72
C GLY A 810 -4.42 32.28 20.26
N GLU A 811 -3.15 32.42 19.91
CA GLU A 811 -2.26 31.31 19.51
C GLU A 811 -1.56 30.69 20.72
N ILE A 812 -1.27 29.39 20.66
CA ILE A 812 -0.60 28.65 21.73
C ILE A 812 0.92 28.66 21.47
N GLU A 813 1.69 29.20 22.40
CA GLU A 813 3.16 29.22 22.38
C GLU A 813 3.75 28.31 23.46
N LEU A 814 4.74 27.50 23.08
CA LEU A 814 5.47 26.61 23.99
C LEU A 814 6.63 27.38 24.65
N VAL A 815 6.69 27.37 25.98
CA VAL A 815 7.69 28.13 26.75
C VAL A 815 8.41 27.24 27.77
N ALA A 816 9.70 27.49 27.97
CA ALA A 816 10.50 26.90 29.04
C ALA A 816 10.61 27.92 30.19
N THR A 817 9.84 27.76 31.27
CA THR A 817 9.79 28.76 32.35
C THR A 817 10.87 28.54 33.41
N GLN A 818 11.60 29.62 33.75
CA GLN A 818 12.19 29.81 35.08
C GLN A 818 11.66 31.15 35.62
N PRO A 819 10.87 31.18 36.72
CA PRO A 819 10.25 32.41 37.19
C PRO A 819 11.27 33.29 37.92
N GLN A 820 11.60 34.47 37.37
CA GLN A 820 12.33 35.49 38.11
C GLN A 820 11.39 36.28 39.02
N SER A 821 11.81 36.38 40.29
CA SER A 821 11.15 37.08 41.38
C SER A 821 10.83 38.54 41.07
N LEU A 822 9.56 38.92 41.22
CA LEU A 822 9.09 40.30 41.24
C LEU A 822 9.67 41.03 42.46
N ASN A 823 10.63 41.93 42.22
CA ASN A 823 11.03 42.95 43.18
C ASN A 823 9.87 43.94 43.36
N THR A 824 9.22 43.90 44.51
CA THR A 824 8.16 44.84 44.90
C THR A 824 8.76 46.07 45.56
N ASN A 825 9.08 47.09 44.78
CA ASN A 825 9.21 48.45 45.32
C ASN A 825 7.83 49.11 45.30
N LYS A 826 7.14 49.04 46.44
CA LYS A 826 5.98 49.86 46.76
C LYS A 826 6.42 51.33 46.89
N VAL A 827 5.89 52.19 46.03
CA VAL A 827 5.73 53.62 46.33
C VAL A 827 4.24 53.92 46.29
N TYR A 828 3.70 54.30 47.45
CA TYR A 828 2.35 54.85 47.58
C TYR A 828 2.36 56.32 47.18
N SER A 829 1.40 56.74 46.36
CA SER A 829 0.87 58.10 46.38
C SER A 829 -0.60 58.10 45.96
N CYS A 830 -1.46 58.54 46.88
CA CYS A 830 -2.88 58.83 46.68
C CYS A 830 -3.09 60.21 46.02
N SER A 831 -4.36 60.47 45.68
CA SER A 831 -5.05 61.74 45.35
C SER A 831 -5.02 62.10 43.86
N ILE A 832 -6.14 62.40 43.17
CA ILE A 832 -7.56 62.70 43.50
C ILE A 832 -8.44 61.99 42.48
#